data_AF-I0ICT2-F1
#
_entry.id   AF-I0ICT2-F1
#
_cell.length_a   1.000
_cell.length_b   1.000
_cell.length_c   1.000
_cell.angle_alpha   90.00
_cell.angle_beta   90.00
_cell.angle_gamma   90.00
#
_symmetry.space_group_name_H-M   'P 1'
#
loop_
_entity.id
_entity.type
_entity.pdbx_description
1 polymer ?
#
loop_
_entity_poly.entity_id
_entity_poly.type
_entity_poly.pdbx_seq_one_letter_code
_entity_poly.pdbx_strand_id
1 'polypeptide(L)'
;MAAEDAAASGSVSFTAAGDPVAGAAPGDPVVVTPPRHDATAERWLVSTSHPPRILPPGTGTPNDPLRLPWARNTQLRIEPAAAELLPDAGTTPLPFGLSPESEFDARVRRVGPEIMSTRVLAHGGDATAASAEPIPLQPDTDYLFRARYQVRGFEFGASASLDIEVQNGDAPSDFHTPEHFMQVQHTGSGGWAYTPVRFTTGPNAEAAVVRLGAAGAPIDLRWKELSLREAPEPLAQLPADLGPADEPPVMSEAQVREMLAAEEPAAVAIERRGGQPVILIDGEPAGALFYNPNFYFWDAGYPQLGARLAREAGMRLQQITLSLGDAKDTGGRDGVGVPVWRGDGDIDFAELDRRILVQLRHSPDALLRLNIGADTYYDFDHDHPDAVYTSPDGDRVVGWSHSGKGVADKADDEVFAFSYAAAAYREACGEVLRRLGEHLAGSDLGKRVIGIHLAIGADGQSLPTLDAQDERDRSPGHLAAFRDWLGREYGDDAGLQEAWGDPDASLATADQLGRSDIQPPTPANWFLDPADGRHRRIIDSNRFQSERKAETAIHLAAAFDAGFGRESITTTYWSDVTHAHNLDHWATRTLLDSPHIDGLVSIGDYGFWRDPGFTGAISSAAGSFRLRDKLFIAEADHRTPLSWLSPDAVDSREYVSAFKDPEDPPHQVRREWGQALALGGGAWYYALSGTAWSDPLYVDFMAEAQRVAQRIAEDPAVDADRPAVATFADERSIDHMTQERYFGLYHFQHSHNFPRIPLAMSGLGYDPYLLPDVAHADLPEYPLLVFLSANTIDEAQVAAVEELQRGGRVVVVVNAAGVSGPLGLTETVRRMTGLTVELEPGTETWHRYAATGSDPLAEHVDRINTPTRGPMIHLPEDALAEAGGVALARYEDGRVAAAVRRHADWTGVYLAAPGGLSPRLLRNLAAEAGVTPVGPENDATYAGNRMVVVHSMNDQPKTLRWDEPADLVDLTTDAVVAEDATDFTFDLPVGETRWFRRVAGR
;
A
#
# COMPACT_ATOMS: atom_id res chain seq x y z
N MET A 1 50.67 -19.44 27.08
CA MET A 1 51.31 -20.42 26.17
C MET A 1 50.64 -20.18 24.83
N ALA A 2 51.27 -19.44 23.92
CA ALA A 2 52.32 -19.91 23.01
C ALA A 2 51.72 -20.90 21.98
N ALA A 3 51.62 -20.68 20.66
CA ALA A 3 52.16 -19.76 19.64
C ALA A 3 52.82 -20.60 18.51
N GLU A 4 53.07 -19.97 17.34
CA GLU A 4 53.74 -20.56 16.14
C GLU A 4 52.87 -21.62 15.41
N ASP A 5 52.84 -21.77 14.07
CA ASP A 5 53.54 -21.18 12.91
C ASP A 5 52.54 -21.06 11.72
N ALA A 6 52.59 -20.13 10.74
CA ALA A 6 53.58 -19.89 9.65
C ALA A 6 53.66 -21.02 8.58
N ALA A 7 53.82 -20.82 7.26
CA ALA A 7 53.69 -19.63 6.37
C ALA A 7 53.76 -20.07 4.86
N ALA A 8 53.73 -19.10 3.92
CA ALA A 8 53.94 -19.20 2.46
C ALA A 8 52.76 -19.79 1.63
N SER A 9 52.50 -19.40 0.37
CA SER A 9 53.17 -18.48 -0.59
C SER A 9 52.10 -17.82 -1.51
N GLY A 10 52.35 -16.79 -2.33
CA GLY A 10 53.60 -16.12 -2.70
C GLY A 10 53.35 -14.83 -3.52
N SER A 11 54.39 -14.08 -3.83
CA SER A 11 54.31 -12.68 -4.31
C SER A 11 54.28 -12.46 -5.82
N VAL A 12 53.56 -11.42 -6.27
CA VAL A 12 54.08 -10.44 -7.24
C VAL A 12 53.67 -9.04 -6.75
N SER A 13 54.58 -8.07 -6.84
CA SER A 13 54.32 -6.66 -6.53
C SER A 13 54.79 -5.77 -7.69
N PHE A 14 54.13 -4.62 -7.87
CA PHE A 14 54.65 -3.48 -8.61
C PHE A 14 54.32 -2.20 -7.84
N THR A 15 55.29 -1.30 -7.71
CA THR A 15 55.20 -0.12 -6.85
C THR A 15 55.61 1.16 -7.55
N ALA A 16 54.76 2.18 -7.36
CA ALA A 16 55.09 3.60 -7.17
C ALA A 16 55.49 4.51 -8.36
N ALA A 17 54.75 5.63 -8.40
CA ALA A 17 55.20 7.02 -8.57
C ALA A 17 55.58 7.56 -9.97
N GLY A 18 55.07 8.76 -10.26
CA GLY A 18 55.39 9.59 -11.42
C GLY A 18 54.62 10.92 -11.39
N ASP A 19 55.14 11.91 -10.67
CA ASP A 19 54.56 13.27 -10.51
C ASP A 19 55.10 14.26 -11.60
N PRO A 20 54.71 15.55 -11.70
CA PRO A 20 54.06 16.03 -12.92
C PRO A 20 54.87 17.09 -13.71
N VAL A 21 54.51 17.30 -14.98
CA VAL A 21 55.00 18.43 -15.82
C VAL A 21 53.87 19.00 -16.67
N ALA A 22 53.79 20.33 -16.76
CA ALA A 22 52.73 21.07 -17.45
C ALA A 22 53.04 21.39 -18.93
N GLY A 23 51.99 21.62 -19.72
CA GLY A 23 52.06 22.19 -21.06
C GLY A 23 50.67 22.43 -21.66
N ALA A 24 50.27 23.69 -21.88
CA ALA A 24 48.93 24.05 -22.32
C ALA A 24 48.91 24.68 -23.72
N ALA A 25 47.93 24.29 -24.52
CA ALA A 25 47.47 25.01 -25.71
C ALA A 25 45.95 24.71 -25.89
N PRO A 26 45.09 25.72 -26.12
CA PRO A 26 43.64 25.53 -26.15
C PRO A 26 43.08 25.33 -27.57
N GLY A 27 42.00 24.55 -27.69
CA GLY A 27 41.12 24.60 -28.87
C GLY A 27 40.78 23.26 -29.52
N ASP A 28 40.05 22.41 -28.80
CA ASP A 28 39.15 21.41 -29.40
C ASP A 28 37.97 21.18 -28.42
N PRO A 29 36.76 20.84 -28.89
CA PRO A 29 35.61 20.58 -28.02
C PRO A 29 35.81 19.25 -27.27
N VAL A 30 35.95 19.32 -25.95
CA VAL A 30 35.90 18.13 -25.10
C VAL A 30 34.48 17.59 -25.14
N VAL A 31 34.28 16.51 -25.90
CA VAL A 31 33.12 15.63 -25.70
C VAL A 31 33.31 15.01 -24.32
N VAL A 32 32.55 15.52 -23.34
CA VAL A 32 32.43 14.88 -22.03
C VAL A 32 31.65 13.60 -22.25
N THR A 33 32.37 12.51 -22.54
CA THR A 33 31.81 11.16 -22.39
C THR A 33 31.35 11.05 -20.94
N PRO A 34 30.09 10.64 -20.65
CA PRO A 34 29.69 10.36 -19.28
C PRO A 34 30.63 9.30 -18.70
N PRO A 35 30.85 9.29 -17.36
CA PRO A 35 31.70 8.29 -16.74
C PRO A 35 31.22 6.90 -17.15
N ARG A 36 32.15 6.04 -17.57
CA ARG A 36 31.84 4.61 -17.64
C ARG A 36 31.57 4.17 -16.21
N HIS A 37 30.31 3.84 -15.92
CA HIS A 37 30.01 2.98 -14.78
C HIS A 37 30.80 1.69 -15.00
N ASP A 38 31.81 1.45 -14.16
CA ASP A 38 32.46 0.15 -14.13
C ASP A 38 31.44 -0.86 -13.57
N ALA A 39 31.33 -2.02 -14.21
CA ALA A 39 30.27 -3.00 -13.99
C ALA A 39 30.42 -3.81 -12.69
N THR A 40 30.88 -3.15 -11.63
CA THR A 40 31.05 -3.67 -10.27
C THR A 40 30.13 -2.97 -9.27
N ALA A 41 29.48 -1.86 -9.66
CA ALA A 41 28.42 -1.20 -8.89
C ALA A 41 27.01 -1.80 -9.14
N GLU A 42 26.91 -2.92 -9.87
CA GLU A 42 25.62 -3.56 -10.17
C GLU A 42 25.13 -4.46 -9.02
N ARG A 43 24.56 -3.83 -7.99
CA ARG A 43 23.55 -4.36 -7.04
C ARG A 43 23.04 -3.20 -6.16
N TRP A 44 21.95 -3.43 -5.44
CA TRP A 44 21.41 -2.51 -4.42
C TRP A 44 20.79 -1.19 -4.93
N LEU A 45 19.83 -1.30 -5.85
CA LEU A 45 18.71 -0.35 -5.94
C LEU A 45 17.42 -1.16 -6.17
N VAL A 46 16.55 -1.19 -5.15
CA VAL A 46 15.28 -1.94 -5.08
C VAL A 46 15.35 -3.35 -5.69
N SER A 47 15.95 -4.28 -4.94
CA SER A 47 15.66 -5.70 -5.11
C SER A 47 14.57 -6.11 -4.11
N THR A 48 13.33 -6.17 -4.59
CA THR A 48 12.30 -7.06 -4.04
C THR A 48 12.34 -8.43 -4.72
N SER A 49 13.50 -8.78 -5.30
CA SER A 49 13.70 -9.94 -6.16
C SER A 49 14.71 -10.92 -5.54
N HIS A 50 14.18 -12.00 -4.97
CA HIS A 50 14.83 -13.29 -5.19
C HIS A 50 14.29 -13.85 -6.50
N PRO A 51 14.92 -13.60 -7.66
CA PRO A 51 14.62 -14.39 -8.84
C PRO A 51 15.21 -15.79 -8.59
N PRO A 52 14.43 -16.87 -8.80
CA PRO A 52 15.03 -18.11 -9.22
C PRO A 52 15.56 -17.86 -10.69
N ARG A 53 16.81 -18.27 -10.98
CA ARG A 53 17.81 -17.58 -11.89
C ARG A 53 18.03 -18.04 -13.38
N ILE A 54 18.02 -17.06 -14.32
CA ILE A 54 19.04 -16.65 -15.38
C ILE A 54 19.35 -17.56 -16.64
N LEU A 55 19.61 -16.95 -17.85
CA LEU A 55 19.28 -17.40 -19.27
C LEU A 55 20.49 -17.22 -20.31
N PRO A 56 20.48 -16.90 -21.68
CA PRO A 56 19.53 -16.74 -22.87
C PRO A 56 20.05 -17.32 -24.26
N PRO A 57 20.06 -16.70 -25.52
CA PRO A 57 19.25 -15.67 -26.29
C PRO A 57 18.96 -15.89 -27.84
N GLY A 58 18.07 -15.06 -28.46
CA GLY A 58 18.17 -14.47 -29.85
C GLY A 58 17.70 -15.25 -31.12
N THR A 59 17.34 -14.68 -32.30
CA THR A 59 17.17 -13.27 -32.83
C THR A 59 16.21 -13.20 -34.07
N GLY A 60 15.60 -12.03 -34.42
CA GLY A 60 15.08 -11.68 -35.78
C GLY A 60 13.60 -11.23 -35.95
N THR A 61 13.31 -10.15 -36.72
CA THR A 61 11.97 -9.47 -36.95
C THR A 61 11.91 -8.86 -38.40
N PRO A 62 10.96 -7.99 -38.89
CA PRO A 62 9.63 -7.49 -38.45
C PRO A 62 8.53 -7.47 -39.60
N ASN A 63 7.38 -6.75 -39.45
CA ASN A 63 6.73 -5.81 -40.44
C ASN A 63 5.20 -5.49 -40.23
N ASP A 64 4.87 -4.33 -39.63
CA ASP A 64 4.07 -3.15 -40.13
C ASP A 64 2.70 -3.31 -40.92
N PRO A 65 1.79 -2.29 -40.99
CA PRO A 65 0.80 -1.91 -39.96
C PRO A 65 -0.61 -1.56 -40.51
N LEU A 66 -1.50 -1.01 -39.67
CA LEU A 66 -2.65 -0.17 -40.09
C LEU A 66 -2.79 1.10 -39.22
N ARG A 67 -3.30 2.20 -39.81
CA ARG A 67 -3.45 3.53 -39.18
C ARG A 67 -4.84 4.12 -39.40
N LEU A 68 -5.35 4.90 -38.45
CA LEU A 68 -6.30 6.01 -38.69
C LEU A 68 -6.00 7.21 -37.73
N PRO A 69 -6.43 8.45 -38.04
CA PRO A 69 -5.56 9.62 -37.78
C PRO A 69 -6.21 10.89 -37.20
N TRP A 70 -5.58 11.50 -36.18
CA TRP A 70 -5.70 12.95 -35.91
C TRP A 70 -4.47 13.60 -35.23
N ALA A 71 -3.25 13.11 -35.50
CA ALA A 71 -2.01 13.75 -35.03
C ALA A 71 -1.38 14.70 -36.08
N ARG A 72 -1.13 15.96 -35.70
CA ARG A 72 -0.21 16.87 -36.42
C ARG A 72 0.52 17.84 -35.47
N ASN A 73 1.85 17.83 -35.56
CA ASN A 73 2.79 18.88 -35.13
C ASN A 73 3.27 18.91 -33.66
N THR A 74 3.62 17.75 -33.11
CA THR A 74 4.87 17.61 -32.33
C THR A 74 5.68 16.46 -32.94
N GLN A 75 7.01 16.62 -33.04
CA GLN A 75 7.91 15.63 -33.64
C GLN A 75 8.72 14.86 -32.59
N LEU A 76 8.05 14.35 -31.56
CA LEU A 76 8.63 13.31 -30.71
C LEU A 76 8.41 11.95 -31.38
N ARG A 77 9.48 11.37 -31.89
CA ARG A 77 9.56 9.94 -32.18
C ARG A 77 9.94 9.20 -30.90
N ILE A 78 8.97 9.06 -30.00
CA ILE A 78 8.93 7.84 -29.20
C ILE A 78 8.52 6.76 -30.19
N GLU A 79 9.44 5.87 -30.58
CA GLU A 79 9.00 4.60 -31.16
C GLU A 79 8.38 3.81 -30.00
N PRO A 80 7.07 3.49 -30.04
CA PRO A 80 6.46 2.78 -28.92
C PRO A 80 7.19 1.47 -28.70
N ALA A 81 7.32 1.04 -27.44
CA ALA A 81 7.68 -0.33 -27.09
C ALA A 81 6.52 -1.30 -27.41
N ALA A 82 6.03 -1.24 -28.65
CA ALA A 82 4.92 -2.01 -29.17
C ALA A 82 5.34 -3.48 -29.32
N ALA A 83 5.19 -4.22 -28.23
CA ALA A 83 4.76 -5.62 -28.20
C ALA A 83 5.47 -6.63 -29.13
N GLU A 84 6.67 -6.37 -29.63
CA GLU A 84 7.60 -7.40 -30.15
C GLU A 84 8.17 -8.23 -28.97
N LEU A 85 7.25 -8.86 -28.25
CA LEU A 85 7.47 -9.94 -27.28
C LEU A 85 8.10 -11.14 -27.99
N LEU A 86 9.42 -11.08 -28.22
CA LEU A 86 10.31 -12.18 -28.64
C LEU A 86 9.80 -13.03 -29.84
N PRO A 87 10.45 -12.99 -31.01
CA PRO A 87 9.93 -13.62 -32.22
C PRO A 87 9.57 -15.11 -32.03
N ASP A 88 8.45 -15.54 -32.64
CA ASP A 88 7.80 -16.86 -32.50
C ASP A 88 8.65 -18.04 -33.02
N ALA A 89 9.80 -18.27 -32.37
CA ALA A 89 10.76 -19.31 -32.68
C ALA A 89 10.36 -20.66 -32.05
N GLY A 90 9.24 -21.24 -32.52
CA GLY A 90 8.90 -22.65 -32.30
C GLY A 90 8.22 -22.98 -30.98
N THR A 91 7.00 -22.47 -30.77
CA THR A 91 6.10 -22.99 -29.73
C THR A 91 5.74 -24.44 -30.02
N THR A 92 6.24 -25.38 -29.21
CA THR A 92 5.71 -26.75 -29.17
C THR A 92 4.44 -26.72 -28.32
N PRO A 93 3.24 -27.02 -28.86
CA PRO A 93 2.01 -26.94 -28.08
C PRO A 93 2.00 -28.01 -26.98
N LEU A 94 1.75 -27.62 -25.73
CA LEU A 94 1.61 -28.57 -24.64
C LEU A 94 0.43 -29.53 -24.91
N PRO A 95 0.63 -30.86 -24.84
CA PRO A 95 -0.43 -31.83 -25.09
C PRO A 95 -1.39 -31.91 -23.88
N PHE A 96 -2.31 -30.95 -23.79
CA PHE A 96 -3.37 -30.97 -22.77
C PHE A 96 -4.37 -32.11 -23.00
N GLY A 97 -4.53 -32.93 -21.97
CA GLY A 97 -5.50 -34.02 -21.85
C GLY A 97 -6.33 -33.78 -20.58
N LEU A 98 -7.59 -34.19 -20.60
CA LEU A 98 -8.54 -33.82 -19.55
C LEU A 98 -8.32 -34.67 -18.30
N SER A 99 -8.20 -34.02 -17.13
CA SER A 99 -8.35 -34.69 -15.84
C SER A 99 -9.74 -35.34 -15.76
N PRO A 100 -9.90 -36.53 -15.15
CA PRO A 100 -11.21 -37.13 -14.89
C PRO A 100 -12.05 -36.37 -13.85
N GLU A 101 -11.42 -35.51 -13.06
CA GLU A 101 -12.00 -34.88 -11.87
C GLU A 101 -12.76 -33.59 -12.24
N SER A 102 -13.96 -33.78 -12.79
CA SER A 102 -14.97 -32.72 -12.90
C SER A 102 -16.22 -33.12 -12.13
N GLU A 103 -16.43 -32.52 -10.95
CA GLU A 103 -17.69 -32.63 -10.21
C GLU A 103 -18.77 -31.66 -10.76
N PHE A 104 -19.88 -31.50 -10.04
CA PHE A 104 -21.15 -31.03 -10.59
C PHE A 104 -21.12 -29.58 -11.15
N ASP A 105 -21.82 -29.40 -12.27
CA ASP A 105 -22.07 -28.15 -13.02
C ASP A 105 -20.87 -27.27 -13.42
N ALA A 106 -19.66 -27.82 -13.32
CA ALA A 106 -18.47 -27.33 -14.01
C ALA A 106 -18.33 -27.91 -15.42
N ARG A 107 -17.64 -27.19 -16.34
CA ARG A 107 -17.31 -27.70 -17.69
C ARG A 107 -15.95 -27.22 -18.19
N VAL A 108 -14.97 -28.12 -18.21
CA VAL A 108 -13.75 -28.00 -19.01
C VAL A 108 -13.99 -28.51 -20.42
N ARG A 109 -13.65 -27.73 -21.46
CA ARG A 109 -13.70 -28.21 -22.86
C ARG A 109 -12.77 -27.45 -23.80
N ARG A 110 -12.28 -28.15 -24.83
CA ARG A 110 -11.64 -27.53 -25.99
C ARG A 110 -12.73 -26.95 -26.92
N VAL A 111 -12.60 -25.68 -27.30
CA VAL A 111 -13.61 -24.90 -28.07
C VAL A 111 -13.12 -24.46 -29.46
N GLY A 112 -11.84 -24.66 -29.75
CA GLY A 112 -11.18 -24.47 -31.04
C GLY A 112 -9.93 -25.36 -31.10
N PRO A 113 -9.11 -25.34 -32.17
CA PRO A 113 -7.91 -26.18 -32.25
C PRO A 113 -6.96 -25.95 -31.06
N GLU A 114 -6.80 -24.69 -30.64
CA GLU A 114 -5.84 -24.22 -29.64
C GLU A 114 -6.50 -23.53 -28.43
N ILE A 115 -7.84 -23.50 -28.37
CA ILE A 115 -8.59 -22.79 -27.33
C ILE A 115 -9.21 -23.80 -26.34
N MET A 116 -8.79 -23.71 -25.08
CA MET A 116 -9.43 -24.35 -23.93
C MET A 116 -10.41 -23.36 -23.27
N SER A 117 -11.40 -23.88 -22.53
CA SER A 117 -12.33 -23.09 -21.73
C SER A 117 -12.66 -23.86 -20.46
N THR A 118 -12.52 -23.18 -19.32
CA THR A 118 -12.96 -23.62 -17.99
C THR A 118 -14.17 -22.78 -17.60
N ARG A 119 -15.21 -23.41 -17.06
CA ARG A 119 -16.51 -22.77 -16.80
C ARG A 119 -17.15 -23.27 -15.52
N VAL A 120 -17.58 -22.35 -14.67
CA VAL A 120 -18.50 -22.59 -13.55
C VAL A 120 -19.86 -22.03 -13.96
N LEU A 121 -20.92 -22.83 -13.83
CA LEU A 121 -22.27 -22.46 -14.30
C LEU A 121 -23.25 -22.06 -13.18
N ALA A 122 -22.87 -22.27 -11.91
CA ALA A 122 -23.66 -21.96 -10.73
C ALA A 122 -22.73 -21.72 -9.52
N HIS A 123 -23.19 -20.96 -8.52
CA HIS A 123 -22.42 -20.76 -7.28
C HIS A 123 -22.15 -22.10 -6.58
N GLY A 124 -20.89 -22.33 -6.20
CA GLY A 124 -20.45 -23.54 -5.52
C GLY A 124 -19.49 -24.42 -6.32
N GLY A 125 -19.51 -24.33 -7.67
CA GLY A 125 -18.72 -25.22 -8.53
C GLY A 125 -17.21 -24.95 -8.57
N ASP A 126 -16.46 -25.93 -9.07
CA ASP A 126 -15.03 -25.92 -9.36
C ASP A 126 -14.78 -26.58 -10.73
N ALA A 127 -14.03 -25.90 -11.61
CA ALA A 127 -13.80 -26.28 -13.01
C ALA A 127 -12.31 -26.37 -13.35
N THR A 128 -11.56 -27.17 -12.59
CA THR A 128 -10.12 -27.36 -12.78
C THR A 128 -9.74 -28.26 -13.97
N ALA A 129 -8.70 -27.86 -14.72
CA ALA A 129 -8.05 -28.61 -15.79
C ALA A 129 -6.54 -28.76 -15.53
N ALA A 130 -5.90 -29.83 -16.03
CA ALA A 130 -4.46 -30.08 -15.87
C ALA A 130 -3.79 -30.50 -17.19
N SER A 131 -2.44 -30.54 -17.24
CA SER A 131 -1.69 -31.19 -18.33
C SER A 131 -1.97 -32.70 -18.37
N ALA A 132 -1.86 -33.34 -19.55
CA ALA A 132 -2.16 -34.79 -19.68
C ALA A 132 -1.18 -35.68 -18.90
N GLU A 133 0.08 -35.24 -18.92
CA GLU A 133 1.26 -35.91 -18.38
C GLU A 133 2.12 -34.81 -17.72
N PRO A 134 2.97 -35.13 -16.72
CA PRO A 134 3.95 -34.19 -16.20
C PRO A 134 4.94 -33.77 -17.29
N ILE A 135 5.25 -32.48 -17.37
CA ILE A 135 6.16 -31.88 -18.35
C ILE A 135 7.58 -31.99 -17.79
N PRO A 136 8.52 -32.77 -18.38
CA PRO A 136 9.86 -32.93 -17.81
C PRO A 136 10.60 -31.59 -17.71
N LEU A 137 11.26 -31.37 -16.58
CA LEU A 137 12.12 -30.20 -16.31
C LEU A 137 13.58 -30.63 -16.16
N GLN A 138 14.48 -29.65 -16.04
CA GLN A 138 15.85 -29.82 -15.59
C GLN A 138 16.01 -29.15 -14.22
N PRO A 139 16.82 -29.70 -13.30
CA PRO A 139 17.21 -29.02 -12.06
C PRO A 139 17.98 -27.73 -12.30
N ASP A 140 17.97 -26.82 -11.32
CA ASP A 140 18.74 -25.56 -11.30
C ASP A 140 18.61 -24.71 -12.59
N THR A 141 17.46 -24.81 -13.29
CA THR A 141 17.18 -24.24 -14.62
C THR A 141 15.92 -23.36 -14.61
N ASP A 142 15.98 -22.21 -15.27
CA ASP A 142 14.91 -21.20 -15.32
C ASP A 142 13.90 -21.43 -16.46
N TYR A 143 12.63 -21.36 -16.13
CA TYR A 143 11.49 -21.63 -16.98
C TYR A 143 10.53 -20.45 -17.03
N LEU A 144 10.05 -20.14 -18.24
CA LEU A 144 8.99 -19.17 -18.48
C LEU A 144 7.75 -19.90 -19.01
N PHE A 145 6.74 -19.99 -18.17
CA PHE A 145 5.37 -20.25 -18.61
C PHE A 145 4.78 -19.02 -19.28
N ARG A 146 3.95 -19.24 -20.29
CA ARG A 146 3.09 -18.23 -20.91
C ARG A 146 1.70 -18.82 -21.14
N ALA A 147 0.67 -18.01 -20.90
CA ALA A 147 -0.64 -18.21 -21.48
C ALA A 147 -1.24 -16.88 -21.96
N ARG A 148 -2.28 -16.96 -22.79
CA ARG A 148 -3.24 -15.86 -22.96
C ARG A 148 -4.61 -16.30 -22.49
N TYR A 149 -5.27 -15.47 -21.68
CA TYR A 149 -6.60 -15.72 -21.15
C TYR A 149 -7.62 -14.67 -21.60
N GLN A 150 -8.90 -15.04 -21.59
CA GLN A 150 -10.02 -14.14 -21.87
C GLN A 150 -11.16 -14.46 -20.91
N VAL A 151 -11.61 -13.45 -20.18
CA VAL A 151 -12.81 -13.52 -19.33
C VAL A 151 -14.00 -13.07 -20.19
N ARG A 152 -15.02 -13.93 -20.31
CA ARG A 152 -16.22 -13.65 -21.12
C ARG A 152 -17.40 -13.09 -20.33
N GLY A 153 -17.24 -13.00 -19.02
CA GLY A 153 -18.28 -12.74 -18.02
C GLY A 153 -17.97 -13.55 -16.76
N PHE A 154 -18.20 -12.92 -15.61
CA PHE A 154 -18.04 -13.48 -14.27
C PHE A 154 -18.96 -12.74 -13.30
N GLU A 155 -19.20 -13.31 -12.13
CA GLU A 155 -19.94 -12.70 -11.04
C GLU A 155 -19.05 -12.52 -9.80
N PHE A 156 -19.42 -11.62 -8.88
CA PHE A 156 -18.63 -11.37 -7.67
C PHE A 156 -18.48 -12.65 -6.83
N GLY A 157 -17.25 -12.93 -6.36
CA GLY A 157 -16.93 -14.19 -5.68
C GLY A 157 -16.59 -15.36 -6.60
N ALA A 158 -16.47 -15.14 -7.92
CA ALA A 158 -15.75 -16.04 -8.81
C ALA A 158 -14.24 -15.89 -8.59
N SER A 159 -13.54 -17.03 -8.56
CA SER A 159 -12.08 -17.10 -8.59
C SER A 159 -11.61 -17.84 -9.84
N ALA A 160 -10.35 -17.61 -10.18
CA ALA A 160 -9.62 -18.38 -11.17
C ALA A 160 -8.34 -18.93 -10.53
N SER A 161 -7.66 -19.89 -11.19
CA SER A 161 -6.29 -20.26 -10.80
C SER A 161 -5.44 -20.62 -12.02
N LEU A 162 -4.13 -20.44 -11.87
CA LEU A 162 -3.10 -20.86 -12.80
C LEU A 162 -1.92 -21.32 -11.95
N ASP A 163 -1.78 -22.64 -11.80
CA ASP A 163 -0.88 -23.22 -10.81
C ASP A 163 0.11 -24.16 -11.50
N ILE A 164 1.41 -23.92 -11.30
CA ILE A 164 2.49 -24.75 -11.83
C ILE A 164 3.12 -25.46 -10.64
N GLU A 165 2.77 -26.73 -10.48
CA GLU A 165 3.40 -27.61 -9.49
C GLU A 165 4.71 -28.17 -10.07
N VAL A 166 5.84 -27.88 -9.44
CA VAL A 166 7.16 -28.46 -9.78
C VAL A 166 7.41 -29.64 -8.84
N GLN A 167 7.51 -30.84 -9.39
CA GLN A 167 7.63 -32.09 -8.66
C GLN A 167 9.09 -32.43 -8.39
N ASN A 168 9.45 -32.61 -7.12
CA ASN A 168 10.83 -32.72 -6.63
C ASN A 168 11.21 -34.15 -6.18
N GLY A 169 10.72 -35.18 -6.88
CA GLY A 169 10.95 -36.59 -6.53
C GLY A 169 10.32 -36.97 -5.17
N ASP A 170 11.15 -37.37 -4.21
CA ASP A 170 10.74 -37.69 -2.82
C ASP A 170 10.54 -36.42 -1.94
N ALA A 171 10.90 -35.23 -2.41
CA ALA A 171 10.73 -33.97 -1.69
C ALA A 171 9.39 -33.27 -2.03
N PRO A 172 8.89 -32.36 -1.18
CA PRO A 172 7.67 -31.60 -1.47
C PRO A 172 7.74 -30.86 -2.82
N SER A 173 6.63 -30.83 -3.55
CA SER A 173 6.50 -30.04 -4.77
C SER A 173 6.52 -28.53 -4.46
N ASP A 174 7.24 -27.75 -5.27
CA ASP A 174 7.11 -26.28 -5.28
C ASP A 174 5.88 -25.87 -6.10
N PHE A 175 5.33 -24.68 -5.84
CA PHE A 175 4.16 -24.16 -6.56
C PHE A 175 4.41 -22.72 -7.02
N HIS A 176 4.17 -22.44 -8.29
CA HIS A 176 4.29 -21.10 -8.88
C HIS A 176 2.96 -20.68 -9.51
N THR A 177 2.50 -19.48 -9.17
CA THR A 177 1.25 -18.87 -9.67
C THR A 177 1.51 -17.41 -10.07
N PRO A 178 0.75 -16.82 -11.01
CA PRO A 178 0.74 -15.38 -11.22
C PRO A 178 -0.22 -14.73 -10.23
N GLU A 179 0.25 -13.79 -9.40
CA GLU A 179 -0.53 -13.23 -8.29
C GLU A 179 -1.88 -12.61 -8.72
N HIS A 180 -1.93 -11.98 -9.90
CA HIS A 180 -3.14 -11.35 -10.41
C HIS A 180 -4.25 -12.38 -10.69
N PHE A 181 -3.90 -13.65 -10.89
CA PHE A 181 -4.85 -14.69 -11.19
C PHE A 181 -5.70 -15.12 -9.98
N MET A 182 -5.35 -14.65 -8.77
CA MET A 182 -6.16 -14.83 -7.56
C MET A 182 -7.48 -14.05 -7.58
N GLN A 183 -7.65 -13.04 -8.45
CA GLN A 183 -8.88 -12.24 -8.57
C GLN A 183 -9.27 -12.05 -10.05
N VAL A 184 -10.56 -12.13 -10.34
CA VAL A 184 -11.06 -12.13 -11.73
C VAL A 184 -11.30 -10.70 -12.22
N GLN A 185 -10.65 -10.34 -13.33
CA GLN A 185 -10.82 -9.06 -14.05
C GLN A 185 -11.50 -9.27 -15.41
N HIS A 186 -12.21 -8.27 -15.93
CA HIS A 186 -12.75 -8.32 -17.29
C HIS A 186 -11.66 -7.96 -18.33
N THR A 187 -11.40 -8.84 -19.30
CA THR A 187 -10.33 -8.63 -20.31
C THR A 187 -10.77 -7.71 -21.47
N GLY A 188 -11.45 -6.61 -21.14
CA GLY A 188 -12.09 -5.69 -22.09
C GLY A 188 -13.13 -6.35 -23.01
N SER A 189 -13.56 -5.62 -24.04
CA SER A 189 -14.65 -6.01 -24.96
C SER A 189 -14.27 -7.09 -26.00
N GLY A 190 -13.61 -8.16 -25.55
CA GLY A 190 -13.14 -9.28 -26.35
C GLY A 190 -11.62 -9.37 -26.52
N GLY A 191 -10.86 -8.63 -25.72
CA GLY A 191 -9.40 -8.73 -25.63
C GLY A 191 -8.92 -10.08 -25.07
N TRP A 192 -7.63 -10.35 -25.22
CA TRP A 192 -6.96 -11.49 -24.59
C TRP A 192 -5.82 -10.94 -23.74
N ALA A 193 -5.95 -11.05 -22.42
CA ALA A 193 -4.88 -10.72 -21.50
C ALA A 193 -3.74 -11.76 -21.63
N TYR A 194 -2.52 -11.31 -21.39
CA TYR A 194 -1.34 -12.15 -21.24
C TYR A 194 -1.17 -12.50 -19.76
N THR A 195 -0.47 -13.59 -19.47
CA THR A 195 0.05 -13.87 -18.12
C THR A 195 1.31 -14.74 -18.25
N PRO A 196 2.47 -14.25 -17.81
CA PRO A 196 3.69 -15.02 -17.64
C PRO A 196 3.76 -15.63 -16.22
N VAL A 197 4.50 -16.73 -16.07
CA VAL A 197 5.06 -17.13 -14.77
C VAL A 197 6.50 -17.56 -15.03
N ARG A 198 7.47 -16.89 -14.39
CA ARG A 198 8.90 -17.21 -14.51
C ARG A 198 9.39 -17.83 -13.21
N PHE A 199 10.11 -18.95 -13.29
CA PHE A 199 10.64 -19.67 -12.14
C PHE A 199 11.83 -20.56 -12.50
N THR A 200 12.86 -20.60 -11.64
CA THR A 200 13.90 -21.65 -11.65
C THR A 200 13.58 -22.77 -10.70
N THR A 201 13.84 -23.98 -11.16
CA THR A 201 13.74 -25.23 -10.42
C THR A 201 14.81 -25.37 -9.33
N GLY A 202 14.45 -26.08 -8.26
CA GLY A 202 15.43 -26.58 -7.30
C GLY A 202 16.29 -27.74 -7.85
N PRO A 203 17.32 -28.18 -7.10
CA PRO A 203 18.25 -29.23 -7.53
C PRO A 203 17.64 -30.64 -7.64
N ASN A 204 16.37 -30.82 -7.24
CA ASN A 204 15.66 -32.09 -7.23
C ASN A 204 14.49 -32.14 -8.26
N ALA A 205 14.29 -31.10 -9.07
CA ALA A 205 13.10 -31.00 -9.93
C ALA A 205 13.11 -32.02 -11.07
N GLU A 206 12.00 -32.75 -11.22
CA GLU A 206 11.81 -33.78 -12.26
C GLU A 206 10.83 -33.33 -13.35
N ALA A 207 9.70 -32.72 -12.98
CA ALA A 207 8.63 -32.34 -13.91
C ALA A 207 7.71 -31.23 -13.38
N ALA A 208 6.93 -30.60 -14.27
CA ALA A 208 5.85 -29.67 -13.94
C ALA A 208 4.45 -30.22 -14.27
N VAL A 209 3.46 -29.93 -13.42
CA VAL A 209 2.03 -30.10 -13.71
C VAL A 209 1.36 -28.73 -13.72
N VAL A 210 0.92 -28.28 -14.90
CA VAL A 210 0.19 -27.01 -15.07
C VAL A 210 -1.30 -27.24 -14.88
N ARG A 211 -1.91 -26.48 -13.96
CA ARG A 211 -3.35 -26.46 -13.67
C ARG A 211 -3.98 -25.12 -14.07
N LEU A 212 -5.26 -25.18 -14.47
CA LEU A 212 -6.10 -24.05 -14.84
C LEU A 212 -7.43 -24.18 -14.07
N GLY A 213 -7.62 -23.41 -13.02
CA GLY A 213 -8.81 -23.44 -12.18
C GLY A 213 -9.84 -22.36 -12.52
N ALA A 214 -11.08 -22.60 -12.11
CA ALA A 214 -12.14 -21.59 -11.99
C ALA A 214 -13.14 -22.09 -10.95
N ALA A 215 -13.47 -21.30 -9.94
CA ALA A 215 -14.31 -21.74 -8.82
C ALA A 215 -15.17 -20.60 -8.24
N GLY A 216 -16.06 -20.94 -7.31
CA GLY A 216 -16.84 -19.94 -6.56
C GLY A 216 -18.16 -19.58 -7.24
N ALA A 217 -18.28 -18.36 -7.76
CA ALA A 217 -19.44 -17.88 -8.53
C ALA A 217 -19.33 -18.21 -10.04
N PRO A 218 -20.40 -18.04 -10.84
CA PRO A 218 -20.38 -18.26 -12.29
C PRO A 218 -19.27 -17.49 -13.04
N ILE A 219 -18.62 -18.17 -13.99
CA ILE A 219 -17.52 -17.61 -14.81
C ILE A 219 -17.31 -18.39 -16.12
N ASP A 220 -17.01 -17.68 -17.22
CA ASP A 220 -16.58 -18.26 -18.52
C ASP A 220 -15.16 -17.80 -18.89
N LEU A 221 -14.16 -18.60 -18.49
CA LEU A 221 -12.77 -18.42 -18.90
C LEU A 221 -12.49 -19.09 -20.25
N ARG A 222 -11.55 -18.50 -20.98
CA ARG A 222 -10.91 -19.10 -22.15
C ARG A 222 -9.41 -18.93 -22.08
N TRP A 223 -8.71 -19.90 -22.64
CA TRP A 223 -7.26 -20.02 -22.61
C TRP A 223 -6.73 -20.39 -23.99
N LYS A 224 -5.61 -19.81 -24.39
CA LYS A 224 -4.86 -20.17 -25.61
C LYS A 224 -3.36 -19.98 -25.38
N GLU A 225 -2.56 -20.46 -26.35
CA GLU A 225 -1.11 -20.19 -26.42
C GLU A 225 -0.33 -20.60 -25.15
N LEU A 226 -0.80 -21.67 -24.50
CA LEU A 226 -0.20 -22.21 -23.29
C LEU A 226 1.13 -22.91 -23.63
N SER A 227 2.24 -22.39 -23.10
CA SER A 227 3.58 -22.95 -23.31
C SER A 227 4.42 -22.86 -22.03
N LEU A 228 5.21 -23.90 -21.78
CA LEU A 228 6.26 -23.92 -20.77
C LEU A 228 7.58 -24.21 -21.50
N ARG A 229 8.63 -23.46 -21.21
CA ARG A 229 9.95 -23.55 -21.86
C ARG A 229 11.02 -22.97 -20.96
N GLU A 230 12.28 -23.34 -21.21
CA GLU A 230 13.43 -22.61 -20.68
C GLU A 230 13.31 -21.13 -21.07
N ALA A 231 13.61 -20.22 -20.14
CA ALA A 231 13.36 -18.80 -20.33
C ALA A 231 14.44 -18.10 -21.22
N PRO A 232 14.14 -16.93 -21.81
CA PRO A 232 15.11 -16.03 -22.46
C PRO A 232 15.40 -14.77 -21.62
N GLU A 233 16.67 -14.31 -21.52
CA GLU A 233 17.15 -13.28 -20.53
C GLU A 233 16.15 -12.15 -20.34
N PRO A 234 15.91 -11.71 -19.08
CA PRO A 234 15.08 -10.56 -18.82
C PRO A 234 15.62 -9.40 -19.65
N LEU A 235 14.73 -8.80 -20.45
CA LEU A 235 15.11 -7.69 -21.31
C LEU A 235 15.47 -6.50 -20.42
N ALA A 236 16.77 -6.29 -20.21
CA ALA A 236 17.28 -5.14 -19.48
C ALA A 236 16.65 -3.86 -20.06
N GLN A 237 15.78 -3.22 -19.27
CA GLN A 237 15.09 -2.02 -19.71
C GLN A 237 16.13 -0.91 -19.77
N LEU A 238 16.54 -0.57 -21.00
CA LEU A 238 17.34 0.61 -21.26
C LEU A 238 16.62 1.82 -20.66
N PRO A 239 17.34 2.73 -19.95
CA PRO A 239 16.73 4.00 -19.56
C PRO A 239 16.23 4.71 -20.83
N ALA A 240 15.05 5.35 -20.72
CA ALA A 240 14.51 6.11 -21.84
C ALA A 240 15.48 7.25 -22.23
N ASP A 241 15.44 7.69 -23.48
CA ASP A 241 16.10 8.94 -23.86
C ASP A 241 15.28 10.09 -23.27
N LEU A 242 15.80 10.70 -22.20
CA LEU A 242 15.09 11.64 -21.35
C LEU A 242 14.93 13.03 -21.97
N GLY A 243 15.58 13.26 -23.12
CA GLY A 243 15.91 14.59 -23.58
C GLY A 243 16.96 15.28 -22.68
N PRO A 244 17.32 16.53 -22.98
CA PRO A 244 18.28 17.26 -22.16
C PRO A 244 17.66 17.68 -20.82
N ALA A 245 18.29 17.29 -19.72
CA ALA A 245 18.06 17.90 -18.40
C ALA A 245 18.50 19.38 -18.37
N ASP A 246 19.28 19.81 -19.37
CA ASP A 246 19.89 21.13 -19.52
C ASP A 246 18.94 22.25 -20.00
N GLU A 247 17.63 22.22 -19.65
CA GLU A 247 16.81 23.43 -19.87
C GLU A 247 17.37 24.57 -19.01
N PRO A 248 17.69 25.75 -19.59
CA PRO A 248 18.21 26.86 -18.80
C PRO A 248 17.16 27.33 -17.77
N PRO A 249 17.56 27.55 -16.51
CA PRO A 249 16.63 27.97 -15.46
C PRO A 249 15.92 29.28 -15.79
N VAL A 250 14.64 29.36 -15.46
CA VAL A 250 13.78 30.54 -15.69
C VAL A 250 14.22 31.75 -14.88
N MET A 251 14.99 31.55 -13.80
CA MET A 251 15.67 32.62 -13.05
C MET A 251 17.16 32.35 -12.82
N SER A 252 17.95 33.42 -12.89
CA SER A 252 19.29 33.43 -12.28
C SER A 252 19.19 33.46 -10.74
N GLU A 253 20.25 33.02 -10.05
CA GLU A 253 20.31 33.10 -8.58
C GLU A 253 20.05 34.53 -8.08
N ALA A 254 20.61 35.55 -8.72
CA ALA A 254 20.41 36.94 -8.32
C ALA A 254 18.92 37.35 -8.33
N GLN A 255 18.13 36.84 -9.28
CA GLN A 255 16.69 37.11 -9.35
C GLN A 255 15.90 36.35 -8.27
N VAL A 256 16.30 35.11 -7.94
CA VAL A 256 15.70 34.36 -6.82
C VAL A 256 16.01 35.05 -5.49
N ARG A 257 17.24 35.52 -5.27
CA ARG A 257 17.61 36.30 -4.09
C ARG A 257 16.86 37.64 -4.02
N GLU A 258 16.65 38.32 -5.16
CA GLU A 258 15.86 39.57 -5.23
C GLU A 258 14.37 39.33 -4.91
N MET A 259 13.80 38.23 -5.42
CA MET A 259 12.44 37.78 -5.10
C MET A 259 12.29 37.51 -3.59
N LEU A 260 13.13 36.64 -3.03
CA LEU A 260 13.09 36.27 -1.60
C LEU A 260 13.39 37.47 -0.67
N ALA A 261 14.14 38.47 -1.14
CA ALA A 261 14.37 39.70 -0.39
C ALA A 261 13.16 40.66 -0.36
N ALA A 262 12.24 40.54 -1.34
CA ALA A 262 11.04 41.38 -1.46
C ALA A 262 9.78 40.77 -0.81
N GLU A 263 9.81 39.49 -0.47
CA GLU A 263 8.69 38.72 0.08
C GLU A 263 8.84 38.49 1.60
N GLU A 264 7.73 38.20 2.29
CA GLU A 264 7.76 37.62 3.64
C GLU A 264 7.81 36.07 3.55
N PRO A 265 8.11 35.34 4.65
CA PRO A 265 7.92 33.90 4.68
C PRO A 265 6.47 33.52 4.36
N ALA A 266 6.27 32.48 3.54
CA ALA A 266 4.92 31.97 3.26
C ALA A 266 4.27 31.47 4.55
N ALA A 267 3.06 31.96 4.85
CA ALA A 267 2.28 31.51 5.99
C ALA A 267 1.49 30.26 5.60
N VAL A 268 1.53 29.22 6.43
CA VAL A 268 0.81 27.96 6.18
C VAL A 268 0.04 27.52 7.39
N ALA A 269 -1.18 27.04 7.17
CA ALA A 269 -2.06 26.51 8.20
C ALA A 269 -2.94 25.40 7.61
N ILE A 270 -3.54 24.59 8.48
CA ILE A 270 -4.59 23.64 8.11
C ILE A 270 -5.84 24.01 8.90
N GLU A 271 -6.92 24.31 8.17
CA GLU A 271 -8.22 24.63 8.77
C GLU A 271 -9.28 23.61 8.34
N ARG A 272 -10.13 23.21 9.28
CA ARG A 272 -11.35 22.47 8.96
C ARG A 272 -12.34 23.38 8.22
N ARG A 273 -12.55 23.13 6.94
CA ARG A 273 -13.53 23.85 6.10
C ARG A 273 -14.45 22.82 5.45
N GLY A 274 -15.77 23.01 5.52
CA GLY A 274 -16.76 22.12 4.89
C GLY A 274 -16.69 20.63 5.29
N GLY A 275 -16.15 20.31 6.46
CA GLY A 275 -16.01 18.93 6.97
C GLY A 275 -14.70 18.22 6.61
N GLN A 276 -13.76 18.90 5.95
CA GLN A 276 -12.43 18.38 5.63
C GLN A 276 -11.33 19.35 6.11
N PRO A 277 -10.11 18.87 6.41
CA PRO A 277 -8.94 19.71 6.60
C PRO A 277 -8.46 20.26 5.24
N VAL A 278 -8.23 21.57 5.17
CA VAL A 278 -7.80 22.27 3.96
C VAL A 278 -6.47 22.98 4.23
N ILE A 279 -5.48 22.76 3.36
CA ILE A 279 -4.22 23.51 3.38
C ILE A 279 -4.51 24.95 2.99
N LEU A 280 -4.01 25.89 3.79
CA LEU A 280 -4.02 27.32 3.49
C LEU A 280 -2.60 27.79 3.22
N ILE A 281 -2.44 28.58 2.16
CA ILE A 281 -1.21 29.30 1.84
C ILE A 281 -1.56 30.79 1.86
N ASP A 282 -0.91 31.54 2.75
CA ASP A 282 -1.16 32.98 2.97
C ASP A 282 -2.65 33.31 3.27
N GLY A 283 -3.39 32.33 3.80
CA GLY A 283 -4.82 32.39 4.16
C GLY A 283 -5.78 31.84 3.08
N GLU A 284 -5.31 31.68 1.84
CA GLU A 284 -6.11 31.19 0.71
C GLU A 284 -6.04 29.66 0.57
N PRO A 285 -7.13 28.97 0.17
CA PRO A 285 -7.12 27.53 -0.03
C PRO A 285 -6.13 27.06 -1.10
N ALA A 286 -5.39 25.99 -0.81
CA ALA A 286 -4.55 25.28 -1.76
C ALA A 286 -4.98 23.81 -1.88
N GLY A 287 -5.09 23.32 -3.11
CA GLY A 287 -5.27 21.89 -3.38
C GLY A 287 -4.13 21.07 -2.77
N ALA A 288 -4.48 20.07 -1.96
CA ALA A 288 -3.52 19.22 -1.23
C ALA A 288 -2.85 18.18 -2.14
N LEU A 289 -2.10 18.67 -3.13
CA LEU A 289 -1.46 17.87 -4.16
C LEU A 289 0.02 18.23 -4.29
N PHE A 290 0.90 17.29 -3.93
CA PHE A 290 2.35 17.50 -3.89
C PHE A 290 3.07 16.81 -5.06
N TYR A 291 4.15 17.42 -5.57
CA TYR A 291 5.10 16.74 -6.46
C TYR A 291 6.34 16.26 -5.68
N ASN A 292 6.57 14.95 -5.64
CA ASN A 292 7.73 14.33 -4.99
C ASN A 292 8.71 13.81 -6.08
N PRO A 293 9.91 14.41 -6.22
CA PRO A 293 10.90 14.01 -7.23
C PRO A 293 11.65 12.71 -6.91
N ASN A 294 11.26 11.99 -5.84
CA ASN A 294 11.85 10.73 -5.34
C ASN A 294 13.23 10.91 -4.67
N PHE A 295 13.54 10.07 -3.69
CA PHE A 295 14.80 10.07 -2.94
C PHE A 295 16.02 9.83 -3.86
N TYR A 296 16.00 8.73 -4.61
CA TYR A 296 17.21 8.12 -5.21
C TYR A 296 17.83 8.86 -6.42
N PHE A 297 17.27 10.01 -6.84
CA PHE A 297 17.58 10.62 -8.14
C PHE A 297 18.05 12.09 -8.09
N TRP A 298 18.13 12.72 -6.91
CA TRP A 298 18.48 14.14 -6.83
C TRP A 298 19.86 14.45 -7.43
N ASP A 299 20.89 13.68 -7.06
CA ASP A 299 22.28 13.94 -7.45
C ASP A 299 22.65 13.36 -8.83
N ALA A 300 21.71 12.67 -9.49
CA ALA A 300 21.86 12.16 -10.85
C ALA A 300 21.28 13.10 -11.94
N GLY A 301 20.92 14.34 -11.59
CA GLY A 301 20.53 15.39 -12.55
C GLY A 301 19.02 15.50 -12.85
N TYR A 302 18.18 14.85 -12.06
CA TYR A 302 16.72 14.87 -12.22
C TYR A 302 15.95 16.04 -11.56
N PRO A 303 16.46 16.83 -10.59
CA PRO A 303 15.61 17.81 -9.89
C PRO A 303 15.19 19.00 -10.77
N GLN A 304 16.02 19.39 -11.76
CA GLN A 304 15.67 20.39 -12.77
C GLN A 304 14.46 19.92 -13.60
N LEU A 305 14.43 18.63 -13.96
CA LEU A 305 13.30 18.02 -14.67
C LEU A 305 12.06 17.95 -13.77
N GLY A 306 12.20 17.52 -12.51
CA GLY A 306 11.07 17.50 -11.56
C GLY A 306 10.46 18.89 -11.34
N ALA A 307 11.28 19.91 -11.09
CA ALA A 307 10.85 21.30 -10.98
C ALA A 307 10.15 21.80 -12.25
N ARG A 308 10.68 21.46 -13.44
CA ARG A 308 10.09 21.81 -14.74
C ARG A 308 8.71 21.19 -14.93
N LEU A 309 8.56 19.88 -14.65
CA LEU A 309 7.31 19.14 -14.80
C LEU A 309 6.23 19.64 -13.83
N ALA A 310 6.60 19.86 -12.55
CA ALA A 310 5.70 20.43 -11.55
C ALA A 310 5.23 21.85 -11.93
N ARG A 311 6.15 22.71 -12.42
CA ARG A 311 5.82 24.05 -12.93
C ARG A 311 4.87 23.99 -14.14
N GLU A 312 5.08 23.07 -15.06
CA GLU A 312 4.24 22.90 -16.27
C GLU A 312 2.84 22.39 -15.92
N ALA A 313 2.72 21.54 -14.90
CA ALA A 313 1.46 21.10 -14.33
C ALA A 313 0.77 22.14 -13.41
N GLY A 314 1.43 23.26 -13.09
CA GLY A 314 0.93 24.26 -12.13
C GLY A 314 0.96 23.82 -10.66
N MET A 315 1.72 22.77 -10.34
CA MET A 315 1.84 22.21 -8.99
C MET A 315 2.79 23.05 -8.14
N ARG A 316 2.22 23.92 -7.31
CA ARG A 316 3.00 24.79 -6.40
C ARG A 316 3.56 24.06 -5.18
N LEU A 317 2.90 23.01 -4.68
CA LEU A 317 3.40 22.23 -3.54
C LEU A 317 4.40 21.19 -4.07
N GLN A 318 5.67 21.35 -3.73
CA GLN A 318 6.77 20.52 -4.25
C GLN A 318 7.65 20.04 -3.10
N GLN A 319 8.43 19.00 -3.35
CA GLN A 319 9.38 18.47 -2.38
C GLN A 319 10.81 18.48 -2.90
N ILE A 320 11.75 18.59 -1.98
CA ILE A 320 13.18 18.37 -2.22
C ILE A 320 13.70 17.37 -1.19
N THR A 321 14.58 16.48 -1.63
CA THR A 321 15.13 15.39 -0.82
C THR A 321 16.32 15.86 0.01
N LEU A 322 16.35 15.46 1.29
CA LEU A 322 17.44 15.71 2.22
C LEU A 322 17.78 14.40 2.96
N SER A 323 19.01 13.89 2.84
CA SER A 323 19.53 12.94 3.82
C SER A 323 20.10 13.74 4.99
N LEU A 324 19.85 13.32 6.23
CA LEU A 324 20.61 13.85 7.36
C LEU A 324 22.02 13.25 7.35
N GLY A 325 22.15 11.95 7.60
CA GLY A 325 23.42 11.23 7.67
C GLY A 325 23.80 10.44 6.42
N ASP A 326 24.66 9.43 6.63
CA ASP A 326 25.24 8.55 5.62
C ASP A 326 24.37 7.29 5.47
N ALA A 327 23.57 7.22 4.40
CA ALA A 327 22.70 6.08 4.11
C ALA A 327 23.44 5.00 3.30
N LYS A 328 22.91 3.75 3.29
CA LYS A 328 23.43 2.70 2.40
C LYS A 328 23.17 3.02 0.92
N ASP A 329 22.10 3.74 0.59
CA ASP A 329 21.83 4.21 -0.79
C ASP A 329 22.79 5.33 -1.22
N THR A 330 23.37 6.04 -0.26
CA THR A 330 24.53 6.92 -0.46
C THR A 330 25.84 6.16 -0.27
N GLY A 331 25.86 4.83 -0.46
CA GLY A 331 27.06 3.98 -0.57
C GLY A 331 27.94 3.93 0.68
N GLY A 332 27.36 4.13 1.88
CA GLY A 332 28.14 4.30 3.09
C GLY A 332 29.04 5.52 2.98
N ARG A 333 30.35 5.35 3.08
CA ARG A 333 31.34 6.45 2.95
C ARG A 333 31.55 6.95 1.50
N ASP A 334 31.23 6.13 0.49
CA ASP A 334 31.75 6.29 -0.88
C ASP A 334 30.69 6.63 -1.95
N GLY A 335 29.40 6.77 -1.60
CA GLY A 335 28.32 6.95 -2.58
C GLY A 335 27.84 8.40 -2.78
N VAL A 336 26.58 8.53 -3.24
CA VAL A 336 26.20 9.59 -4.19
C VAL A 336 25.64 10.87 -3.54
N GLY A 337 25.14 10.79 -2.30
CA GLY A 337 24.57 11.93 -1.59
C GLY A 337 25.60 12.66 -0.72
N VAL A 338 25.40 13.96 -0.48
CA VAL A 338 26.22 14.74 0.47
C VAL A 338 25.48 14.80 1.82
N PRO A 339 25.99 14.17 2.89
CA PRO A 339 25.36 14.22 4.20
C PRO A 339 25.46 15.62 4.81
N VAL A 340 24.38 16.01 5.49
CA VAL A 340 24.27 17.28 6.23
C VAL A 340 24.74 17.12 7.67
N TRP A 341 24.46 16.00 8.31
CA TRP A 341 24.98 15.60 9.61
C TRP A 341 26.21 14.71 9.39
N ARG A 342 27.39 15.16 9.83
CA ARG A 342 28.70 14.55 9.47
C ARG A 342 29.46 13.96 10.65
N GLY A 343 28.94 14.14 11.86
CA GLY A 343 29.56 13.74 13.13
C GLY A 343 28.78 14.31 14.30
N ASP A 344 29.15 13.95 15.53
CA ASP A 344 28.57 14.60 16.72
C ASP A 344 28.78 16.14 16.65
N GLY A 345 27.68 16.87 16.76
CA GLY A 345 27.62 18.33 16.63
C GLY A 345 27.95 18.94 15.24
N ASP A 346 28.59 18.20 14.31
CA ASP A 346 28.98 18.72 12.99
C ASP A 346 27.83 18.61 11.98
N ILE A 347 27.31 19.77 11.56
CA ILE A 347 26.14 19.89 10.70
C ILE A 347 26.33 21.07 9.73
N ASP A 348 26.17 20.81 8.43
CA ASP A 348 26.38 21.79 7.36
C ASP A 348 25.23 21.75 6.32
N PHE A 349 24.40 22.79 6.33
CA PHE A 349 23.24 22.94 5.46
C PHE A 349 23.56 23.53 4.07
N ALA A 350 24.84 23.74 3.70
CA ALA A 350 25.20 24.33 2.41
C ALA A 350 24.67 23.54 1.19
N GLU A 351 24.54 22.22 1.32
CA GLU A 351 23.90 21.38 0.29
C GLU A 351 22.38 21.64 0.22
N LEU A 352 21.68 21.69 1.35
CA LEU A 352 20.25 22.01 1.39
C LEU A 352 19.96 23.38 0.74
N ASP A 353 20.77 24.40 1.06
CA ASP A 353 20.66 25.72 0.46
C ASP A 353 20.86 25.66 -1.08
N ARG A 354 21.81 24.83 -1.56
CA ARG A 354 21.96 24.54 -3.00
C ARG A 354 20.71 23.89 -3.58
N ARG A 355 20.10 22.90 -2.90
CA ARG A 355 18.89 22.20 -3.36
C ARG A 355 17.70 23.14 -3.49
N ILE A 356 17.42 23.95 -2.46
CA ILE A 356 16.35 24.96 -2.49
C ILE A 356 16.58 25.97 -3.63
N LEU A 357 17.82 26.48 -3.78
CA LEU A 357 18.15 27.44 -4.82
C LEU A 357 18.02 26.86 -6.23
N VAL A 358 18.38 25.59 -6.46
CA VAL A 358 18.15 24.92 -7.75
C VAL A 358 16.64 24.82 -8.03
N GLN A 359 15.84 24.36 -7.06
CA GLN A 359 14.39 24.23 -7.24
C GLN A 359 13.74 25.56 -7.63
N LEU A 360 13.99 26.62 -6.86
CA LEU A 360 13.40 27.96 -7.10
C LEU A 360 13.90 28.64 -8.38
N ARG A 361 15.03 28.21 -8.95
CA ARG A 361 15.51 28.70 -10.26
C ARG A 361 14.78 28.07 -11.45
N HIS A 362 14.13 26.91 -11.25
CA HIS A 362 13.34 26.22 -12.28
C HIS A 362 11.81 26.34 -12.05
N SER A 363 11.36 26.49 -10.79
CA SER A 363 9.97 26.79 -10.38
C SER A 363 9.95 27.86 -9.25
N PRO A 364 9.99 29.17 -9.57
CA PRO A 364 10.08 30.26 -8.57
C PRO A 364 8.85 30.41 -7.65
N ASP A 365 7.74 29.82 -8.08
CA ASP A 365 6.42 29.74 -7.45
C ASP A 365 6.26 28.56 -6.48
N ALA A 366 7.25 27.67 -6.44
CA ALA A 366 7.24 26.45 -5.64
C ALA A 366 7.34 26.72 -4.13
N LEU A 367 6.54 25.99 -3.38
CA LEU A 367 6.51 25.95 -1.91
C LEU A 367 6.95 24.56 -1.47
N LEU A 368 7.99 24.52 -0.64
CA LEU A 368 8.83 23.33 -0.49
C LEU A 368 8.57 22.62 0.84
N ARG A 369 8.13 21.37 0.80
CA ARG A 369 8.14 20.46 1.96
C ARG A 369 9.37 19.57 1.89
N LEU A 370 10.30 19.71 2.84
CA LEU A 370 11.55 18.95 2.82
C LEU A 370 11.26 17.46 3.07
N ASN A 371 11.73 16.57 2.21
CA ASN A 371 11.59 15.13 2.36
C ASN A 371 12.86 14.57 3.02
N ILE A 372 12.80 14.29 4.33
CA ILE A 372 13.98 14.11 5.19
C ILE A 372 14.15 12.63 5.54
N GLY A 373 15.22 12.01 5.05
CA GLY A 373 15.72 10.73 5.55
C GLY A 373 16.44 10.94 6.88
N ALA A 374 15.93 10.33 7.95
CA ALA A 374 16.40 10.56 9.32
C ALA A 374 17.63 9.71 9.72
N ASP A 375 18.51 9.44 8.75
CA ASP A 375 19.70 8.59 8.86
C ASP A 375 20.81 9.21 9.72
N THR A 376 21.66 8.36 10.29
CA THR A 376 22.79 8.73 11.15
C THR A 376 24.10 8.94 10.37
N TYR A 377 25.01 9.77 10.86
CA TYR A 377 26.37 9.87 10.29
C TYR A 377 27.14 8.55 10.42
N TYR A 378 28.13 8.34 9.55
CA TYR A 378 28.83 7.08 9.37
C TYR A 378 29.39 6.47 10.67
N ASP A 379 30.03 7.27 11.53
CA ASP A 379 30.67 6.81 12.78
C ASP A 379 29.72 6.81 14.01
N PHE A 380 28.40 7.01 13.84
CA PHE A 380 27.42 7.06 14.94
C PHE A 380 27.44 5.80 15.83
N ASP A 381 27.80 4.64 15.30
CA ASP A 381 27.90 3.39 16.07
C ASP A 381 29.06 3.36 17.07
N HIS A 382 30.09 4.18 16.88
CA HIS A 382 31.19 4.34 17.82
C HIS A 382 30.80 5.23 19.01
N ASP A 383 30.08 6.32 18.74
CA ASP A 383 29.74 7.34 19.73
C ASP A 383 28.43 7.00 20.50
N HIS A 384 27.52 6.23 19.89
CA HIS A 384 26.25 5.77 20.46
C HIS A 384 26.04 4.25 20.33
N PRO A 385 26.95 3.40 20.86
CA PRO A 385 26.90 1.94 20.70
C PRO A 385 25.70 1.27 21.39
N ASP A 386 24.99 1.97 22.27
CA ASP A 386 23.74 1.52 22.88
C ASP A 386 22.52 1.64 21.95
N ALA A 387 22.63 2.47 20.90
CA ALA A 387 21.60 2.71 19.90
C ALA A 387 21.80 1.92 18.60
N VAL A 388 22.85 1.10 18.50
CA VAL A 388 23.09 0.20 17.36
C VAL A 388 22.14 -0.98 17.42
N TYR A 389 21.41 -1.26 16.33
CA TYR A 389 20.46 -2.37 16.25
C TYR A 389 21.18 -3.72 16.41
N THR A 390 20.69 -4.58 17.30
CA THR A 390 21.23 -5.95 17.47
C THR A 390 20.13 -7.00 17.33
N SER A 391 20.41 -8.07 16.59
CA SER A 391 19.50 -9.20 16.41
C SER A 391 19.26 -9.98 17.73
N PRO A 392 18.29 -10.91 17.79
CA PRO A 392 18.09 -11.80 18.93
C PRO A 392 19.32 -12.65 19.32
N ASP A 393 20.19 -12.97 18.36
CA ASP A 393 21.45 -13.69 18.59
C ASP A 393 22.60 -12.79 19.09
N GLY A 394 22.40 -11.46 19.08
CA GLY A 394 23.36 -10.46 19.56
C GLY A 394 24.32 -9.91 18.49
N ASP A 395 24.15 -10.28 17.22
CA ASP A 395 24.91 -9.68 16.11
C ASP A 395 24.45 -8.24 15.84
N ARG A 396 25.40 -7.36 15.49
CA ARG A 396 25.08 -5.99 15.04
C ARG A 396 24.56 -6.04 13.60
N VAL A 397 23.53 -5.29 13.28
CA VAL A 397 22.85 -5.38 11.97
C VAL A 397 23.32 -4.29 11.02
N VAL A 398 23.80 -4.68 9.83
CA VAL A 398 24.06 -3.74 8.72
C VAL A 398 23.09 -4.02 7.57
N GLY A 399 22.71 -2.96 6.84
CA GLY A 399 21.81 -3.05 5.70
C GLY A 399 20.67 -2.04 5.75
N TRP A 400 19.78 -2.14 4.77
CA TRP A 400 18.69 -1.19 4.48
C TRP A 400 17.63 -1.89 3.62
N SER A 401 16.38 -1.40 3.60
CA SER A 401 15.21 -1.93 2.87
C SER A 401 15.20 -3.47 2.72
N HIS A 402 14.63 -4.14 3.72
CA HIS A 402 14.37 -5.59 3.69
C HIS A 402 15.60 -6.51 3.48
N SER A 403 16.83 -5.97 3.44
CA SER A 403 18.06 -6.70 3.07
C SER A 403 19.19 -6.62 4.12
N GLY A 404 18.81 -6.51 5.41
CA GLY A 404 19.74 -6.51 6.53
C GLY A 404 20.42 -7.86 6.77
N LYS A 405 21.60 -7.83 7.40
CA LYS A 405 22.37 -9.01 7.83
C LYS A 405 23.02 -8.76 9.19
N GLY A 406 23.07 -9.79 10.04
CA GLY A 406 23.91 -9.79 11.23
C GLY A 406 25.40 -9.88 10.87
N VAL A 407 26.24 -9.03 11.46
CA VAL A 407 27.70 -9.03 11.31
C VAL A 407 28.39 -8.69 12.63
N ALA A 408 29.61 -9.21 12.79
CA ALA A 408 30.49 -8.81 13.89
C ALA A 408 31.02 -7.38 13.72
N ASP A 409 31.28 -6.94 12.48
CA ASP A 409 31.75 -5.59 12.13
C ASP A 409 31.30 -5.20 10.71
N LYS A 410 31.20 -3.90 10.41
CA LYS A 410 30.75 -3.37 9.11
C LYS A 410 31.91 -3.21 8.11
N ALA A 411 31.63 -3.27 6.82
CA ALA A 411 32.58 -2.88 5.76
C ALA A 411 32.61 -1.34 5.57
N ASP A 412 33.61 -0.80 4.87
CA ASP A 412 33.76 0.65 4.62
C ASP A 412 32.59 1.26 3.80
N ASP A 413 31.89 0.43 3.03
CA ASP A 413 30.68 0.74 2.25
C ASP A 413 29.36 0.43 2.99
N GLU A 414 29.44 0.03 4.27
CA GLU A 414 28.28 -0.35 5.09
C GLU A 414 28.11 0.54 6.33
N VAL A 415 26.85 0.81 6.68
CA VAL A 415 26.45 1.43 7.94
C VAL A 415 25.64 0.44 8.77
N PHE A 416 25.78 0.51 10.10
CA PHE A 416 24.89 -0.22 10.99
C PHE A 416 23.51 0.42 11.00
N ALA A 417 22.48 -0.41 11.06
CA ALA A 417 21.15 0.05 11.41
C ALA A 417 21.14 0.52 12.88
N PHE A 418 20.36 1.55 13.15
CA PHE A 418 20.16 2.11 14.48
C PHE A 418 18.75 1.81 14.99
N SER A 419 18.59 1.90 16.31
CA SER A 419 17.32 1.69 16.99
C SER A 419 16.51 2.97 17.04
N TYR A 420 15.40 3.02 16.30
CA TYR A 420 14.38 4.07 16.41
C TYR A 420 13.78 4.20 17.83
N ALA A 421 13.99 3.21 18.71
CA ALA A 421 13.59 3.23 20.11
C ALA A 421 14.63 3.83 21.07
N ALA A 422 15.92 3.77 20.75
CA ALA A 422 16.98 4.22 21.67
C ALA A 422 16.90 5.73 21.94
N ALA A 423 17.19 6.14 23.18
CA ALA A 423 17.16 7.56 23.55
C ALA A 423 18.23 8.37 22.82
N ALA A 424 19.46 7.84 22.72
CA ALA A 424 20.59 8.50 22.07
C ALA A 424 20.31 8.87 20.60
N TYR A 425 19.74 7.97 19.80
CA TYR A 425 19.32 8.28 18.43
C TYR A 425 18.29 9.42 18.39
N ARG A 426 17.25 9.32 19.24
CA ARG A 426 16.15 10.29 19.26
C ARG A 426 16.63 11.69 19.63
N GLU A 427 17.42 11.80 20.69
CA GLU A 427 17.94 13.08 21.18
C GLU A 427 18.94 13.71 20.18
N ALA A 428 19.83 12.91 19.59
CA ALA A 428 20.80 13.40 18.60
C ALA A 428 20.14 13.83 17.28
N CYS A 429 19.27 12.99 16.70
CA CYS A 429 18.55 13.31 15.46
C CYS A 429 17.54 14.46 15.69
N GLY A 430 16.94 14.54 16.89
CA GLY A 430 16.12 15.69 17.32
C GLY A 430 16.90 17.00 17.32
N GLU A 431 18.12 17.04 17.88
CA GLU A 431 18.97 18.24 17.85
C GLU A 431 19.36 18.65 16.41
N VAL A 432 19.58 17.69 15.51
CA VAL A 432 19.82 17.96 14.08
C VAL A 432 18.60 18.63 13.43
N LEU A 433 17.39 18.10 13.65
CA LEU A 433 16.16 18.68 13.12
C LEU A 433 15.82 20.04 13.74
N ARG A 434 16.13 20.24 15.04
CA ARG A 434 16.01 21.53 15.71
C ARG A 434 16.92 22.58 15.07
N ARG A 435 18.19 22.23 14.80
CA ARG A 435 19.15 23.10 14.10
C ARG A 435 18.80 23.33 12.63
N LEU A 436 18.16 22.37 11.97
CA LEU A 436 17.60 22.54 10.63
C LEU A 436 16.47 23.57 10.62
N GLY A 437 15.55 23.49 11.59
CA GLY A 437 14.53 24.50 11.82
C GLY A 437 15.13 25.89 12.03
N GLU A 438 16.13 26.02 12.90
CA GLU A 438 16.83 27.29 13.17
C GLU A 438 17.52 27.88 11.93
N HIS A 439 18.19 27.04 11.13
CA HIS A 439 18.83 27.46 9.87
C HIS A 439 17.80 28.01 8.88
N LEU A 440 16.68 27.31 8.70
CA LEU A 440 15.61 27.73 7.80
C LEU A 440 14.87 28.97 8.30
N ALA A 441 14.68 29.13 9.61
CA ALA A 441 14.12 30.34 10.20
C ALA A 441 15.04 31.56 10.01
N GLY A 442 16.37 31.35 9.97
CA GLY A 442 17.37 32.40 9.72
C GLY A 442 17.68 32.67 8.24
N SER A 443 17.18 31.86 7.29
CA SER A 443 17.56 31.89 5.87
C SER A 443 16.50 32.52 4.97
N ASP A 444 16.94 33.26 3.95
CA ASP A 444 16.06 33.80 2.89
C ASP A 444 15.44 32.69 2.04
N LEU A 445 16.19 31.60 1.78
CA LEU A 445 15.71 30.39 1.12
C LEU A 445 14.60 29.70 1.95
N GLY A 446 14.70 29.78 3.28
CA GLY A 446 13.71 29.25 4.21
C GLY A 446 12.34 29.94 4.16
N LYS A 447 12.21 31.09 3.49
CA LYS A 447 10.90 31.74 3.26
C LYS A 447 9.96 30.93 2.36
N ARG A 448 10.50 30.05 1.52
CA ARG A 448 9.75 29.15 0.63
C ARG A 448 9.56 27.73 1.18
N VAL A 449 10.16 27.40 2.33
CA VAL A 449 9.92 26.12 3.00
C VAL A 449 8.63 26.20 3.82
N ILE A 450 7.77 25.18 3.69
CA ILE A 450 6.44 25.11 4.32
C ILE A 450 6.30 23.97 5.34
N GLY A 451 7.38 23.23 5.61
CA GLY A 451 7.38 22.12 6.58
C GLY A 451 8.21 20.94 6.10
N ILE A 452 7.98 19.78 6.70
CA ILE A 452 8.77 18.57 6.48
C ILE A 452 7.91 17.32 6.24
N HIS A 453 8.51 16.33 5.61
CA HIS A 453 8.08 14.95 5.62
C HIS A 453 9.21 14.12 6.24
N LEU A 454 8.91 13.42 7.33
CA LEU A 454 9.83 12.52 8.02
C LEU A 454 9.76 11.14 7.37
N ALA A 455 10.80 10.80 6.61
CA ALA A 455 11.05 9.46 6.14
C ALA A 455 11.93 8.73 7.19
N ILE A 456 11.34 7.70 7.81
CA ILE A 456 11.94 6.91 8.90
C ILE A 456 11.70 5.42 8.64
N GLY A 457 12.24 4.55 9.50
CA GLY A 457 12.17 3.10 9.32
C GLY A 457 13.15 2.60 8.24
N ALA A 458 12.95 1.37 7.76
CA ALA A 458 13.54 0.93 6.52
C ALA A 458 12.89 1.68 5.34
N ASP A 459 13.70 1.99 4.32
CA ASP A 459 13.37 2.68 3.06
C ASP A 459 12.65 4.05 3.11
N GLY A 460 12.34 4.53 4.31
CA GLY A 460 11.66 5.80 4.56
C GLY A 460 10.17 5.65 4.86
N GLN A 461 9.56 4.49 4.60
CA GLN A 461 8.11 4.27 4.72
C GLN A 461 7.64 3.85 6.13
N SER A 462 8.42 4.13 7.18
CA SER A 462 8.22 3.65 8.57
C SER A 462 8.30 2.12 8.74
N LEU A 463 8.86 1.40 7.77
CA LEU A 463 8.91 -0.07 7.79
C LEU A 463 9.94 -0.63 8.79
N PRO A 464 9.82 -1.89 9.25
CA PRO A 464 10.81 -2.53 10.10
C PRO A 464 12.20 -2.63 9.44
N THR A 465 13.26 -2.46 10.24
CA THR A 465 14.68 -2.55 9.81
C THR A 465 15.02 -3.85 9.07
N LEU A 466 14.34 -4.95 9.40
CA LEU A 466 14.60 -6.30 8.93
C LEU A 466 13.30 -6.93 8.42
N ASP A 467 13.37 -7.58 7.27
CA ASP A 467 12.25 -8.33 6.68
C ASP A 467 11.95 -9.63 7.45
N ALA A 468 12.99 -10.18 8.08
CA ALA A 468 12.91 -11.30 9.00
C ALA A 468 12.13 -10.89 10.25
N GLN A 469 10.82 -11.08 10.20
CA GLN A 469 9.85 -10.62 11.20
C GLN A 469 10.16 -11.06 12.65
N ASP A 470 10.91 -12.16 12.83
CA ASP A 470 11.36 -12.70 14.11
C ASP A 470 12.51 -11.90 14.77
N GLU A 471 13.28 -11.13 14.00
CA GLU A 471 14.54 -10.52 14.41
C GLU A 471 14.37 -9.20 15.21
N ARG A 472 13.58 -9.24 16.29
CA ARG A 472 13.37 -8.07 17.17
C ARG A 472 14.69 -7.52 17.73
N ASP A 473 14.82 -6.19 17.68
CA ASP A 473 15.93 -5.43 18.27
C ASP A 473 16.12 -5.73 19.76
N ARG A 474 17.34 -6.13 20.13
CA ARG A 474 17.78 -6.37 21.52
C ARG A 474 18.78 -5.32 22.03
N SER A 475 18.96 -4.23 21.30
CA SER A 475 19.96 -3.21 21.64
C SER A 475 19.72 -2.61 23.03
N PRO A 476 20.77 -2.20 23.76
CA PRO A 476 20.62 -1.70 25.13
C PRO A 476 19.64 -0.53 25.25
N GLY A 477 19.64 0.40 24.29
CA GLY A 477 18.71 1.53 24.22
C GLY A 477 17.27 1.11 23.90
N HIS A 478 17.06 0.08 23.07
CA HIS A 478 15.73 -0.47 22.79
C HIS A 478 15.13 -1.17 24.01
N LEU A 479 15.92 -1.99 24.71
CA LEU A 479 15.47 -2.67 25.92
C LEU A 479 15.25 -1.70 27.09
N ALA A 480 16.04 -0.62 27.18
CA ALA A 480 15.76 0.47 28.13
C ALA A 480 14.41 1.14 27.82
N ALA A 481 14.16 1.51 26.56
CA ALA A 481 12.90 2.13 26.15
C ALA A 481 11.67 1.21 26.36
N PHE A 482 11.81 -0.11 26.19
CA PHE A 482 10.75 -1.08 26.50
C PHE A 482 10.44 -1.14 28.00
N ARG A 483 11.47 -1.09 28.85
CA ARG A 483 11.31 -1.08 30.32
C ARG A 483 10.68 0.21 30.81
N ASP A 484 11.06 1.35 30.24
CA ASP A 484 10.41 2.64 30.51
C ASP A 484 8.94 2.63 30.05
N TRP A 485 8.63 2.02 28.90
CA TRP A 485 7.25 1.84 28.43
C TRP A 485 6.43 0.99 29.41
N LEU A 486 6.94 -0.18 29.84
CA LEU A 486 6.30 -1.02 30.86
C LEU A 486 6.10 -0.28 32.19
N GLY A 487 7.04 0.58 32.57
CA GLY A 487 6.94 1.42 33.77
C GLY A 487 5.83 2.48 33.69
N ARG A 488 5.44 2.91 32.48
CA ARG A 488 4.29 3.80 32.27
C ARG A 488 2.96 3.05 32.29
N GLU A 489 2.91 1.85 31.73
CA GLU A 489 1.70 1.01 31.67
C GLU A 489 1.35 0.39 33.03
N TYR A 490 2.36 -0.09 33.78
CA TYR A 490 2.19 -0.89 35.00
C TYR A 490 2.67 -0.23 36.29
N GLY A 491 3.41 0.88 36.21
CA GLY A 491 3.85 1.68 37.35
C GLY A 491 5.04 1.11 38.15
N ASP A 492 4.98 -0.16 38.57
CA ASP A 492 6.06 -0.84 39.29
C ASP A 492 6.14 -2.35 39.01
N ASP A 493 7.14 -3.01 39.61
CA ASP A 493 7.36 -4.46 39.48
C ASP A 493 6.15 -5.30 39.88
N ALA A 494 5.35 -4.87 40.87
CA ALA A 494 4.18 -5.64 41.32
C ALA A 494 3.03 -5.55 40.31
N GLY A 495 2.83 -4.38 39.69
CA GLY A 495 1.90 -4.24 38.56
C GLY A 495 2.30 -5.10 37.36
N LEU A 496 3.59 -5.16 37.04
CA LEU A 496 4.12 -6.03 35.98
C LEU A 496 3.92 -7.53 36.30
N GLN A 497 4.23 -7.94 37.54
CA GLN A 497 4.06 -9.32 38.01
C GLN A 497 2.59 -9.77 37.99
N GLU A 498 1.65 -8.87 38.32
CA GLU A 498 0.21 -9.13 38.21
C GLU A 498 -0.24 -9.27 36.75
N ALA A 499 0.20 -8.35 35.87
CA ALA A 499 -0.18 -8.35 34.46
C ALA A 499 0.40 -9.54 33.66
N TRP A 500 1.67 -9.91 33.90
CA TRP A 500 2.35 -11.01 33.21
C TRP A 500 2.16 -12.37 33.90
N GLY A 501 1.51 -12.43 35.07
CA GLY A 501 1.32 -13.65 35.86
C GLY A 501 2.63 -14.31 36.31
N ASP A 502 3.74 -13.57 36.28
CA ASP A 502 5.10 -14.02 36.49
C ASP A 502 5.70 -13.32 37.73
N PRO A 503 5.85 -14.00 38.88
CA PRO A 503 6.33 -13.38 40.11
C PRO A 503 7.83 -13.07 40.11
N ASP A 504 8.60 -13.56 39.13
CA ASP A 504 10.02 -13.25 38.96
C ASP A 504 10.25 -12.11 37.94
N ALA A 505 9.19 -11.54 37.36
CA ALA A 505 9.28 -10.37 36.49
C ALA A 505 9.70 -9.10 37.26
N SER A 506 10.49 -8.24 36.62
CA SER A 506 10.82 -6.89 37.12
C SER A 506 11.07 -5.93 35.96
N LEU A 507 10.76 -4.65 36.12
CA LEU A 507 11.05 -3.61 35.15
C LEU A 507 12.56 -3.48 34.87
N ALA A 508 13.42 -3.84 35.84
CA ALA A 508 14.88 -3.82 35.65
C ALA A 508 15.40 -4.93 34.71
N THR A 509 14.68 -6.06 34.60
CA THR A 509 15.10 -7.23 33.82
C THR A 509 14.12 -7.63 32.71
N ALA A 510 12.97 -6.96 32.59
CA ALA A 510 11.95 -7.24 31.60
C ALA A 510 12.52 -7.22 30.18
N ASP A 511 12.00 -8.07 29.32
CA ASP A 511 12.55 -8.33 27.99
C ASP A 511 11.43 -8.79 27.05
N GLN A 512 11.53 -8.44 25.77
CA GLN A 512 10.49 -8.75 24.79
C GLN A 512 10.47 -10.25 24.45
N LEU A 513 9.32 -10.74 24.00
CA LEU A 513 9.20 -12.07 23.40
C LEU A 513 9.38 -11.96 21.88
N GLY A 514 10.25 -12.79 21.31
CA GLY A 514 10.40 -12.93 19.86
C GLY A 514 9.15 -13.53 19.22
N ARG A 515 9.04 -13.54 17.89
CA ARG A 515 7.91 -14.22 17.24
C ARG A 515 8.02 -15.74 17.38
N SER A 516 9.22 -16.29 17.42
CA SER A 516 9.51 -17.68 17.80
C SER A 516 9.18 -18.06 19.27
N ASP A 517 8.92 -17.09 20.17
CA ASP A 517 8.33 -17.37 21.49
C ASP A 517 6.80 -17.60 21.41
N ILE A 518 6.16 -17.23 20.30
CA ILE A 518 4.74 -17.46 20.04
C ILE A 518 4.59 -18.91 19.54
N GLN A 519 3.69 -19.68 20.14
CA GLN A 519 3.41 -21.03 19.65
C GLN A 519 2.72 -20.98 18.28
N PRO A 520 2.98 -21.94 17.37
CA PRO A 520 2.32 -22.00 16.08
C PRO A 520 0.78 -22.01 16.25
N PRO A 521 0.02 -21.33 15.37
CA PRO A 521 -1.42 -21.14 15.52
C PRO A 521 -2.15 -22.48 15.44
N THR A 522 -2.61 -22.95 16.60
CA THR A 522 -3.57 -24.04 16.70
C THR A 522 -4.99 -23.48 16.60
N PRO A 523 -5.99 -24.32 16.27
CA PRO A 523 -7.41 -23.94 16.35
C PRO A 523 -7.90 -23.44 17.74
N ALA A 524 -7.07 -23.48 18.79
CA ALA A 524 -7.39 -22.99 20.13
C ALA A 524 -6.71 -21.65 20.52
N ASN A 525 -5.77 -21.12 19.71
CA ASN A 525 -5.02 -19.90 20.04
C ASN A 525 -4.76 -18.97 18.83
N TRP A 526 -5.73 -18.85 17.92
CA TRP A 526 -5.68 -17.83 16.84
C TRP A 526 -5.68 -16.39 17.37
N PHE A 527 -6.43 -16.16 18.44
CA PHE A 527 -6.48 -14.91 19.18
C PHE A 527 -5.78 -15.08 20.53
N LEU A 528 -5.09 -14.04 20.98
CA LEU A 528 -4.40 -13.97 22.26
C LEU A 528 -5.37 -13.51 23.35
N ASP A 529 -5.42 -14.26 24.45
CA ASP A 529 -6.22 -13.94 25.62
C ASP A 529 -5.47 -12.89 26.47
N PRO A 530 -5.98 -11.65 26.63
CA PRO A 530 -5.33 -10.60 27.43
C PRO A 530 -5.25 -10.89 28.94
N ALA A 531 -5.90 -11.95 29.43
CA ALA A 531 -5.87 -12.40 30.82
C ALA A 531 -4.90 -13.57 31.07
N ASP A 532 -4.32 -14.18 30.02
CA ASP A 532 -3.16 -15.07 30.18
C ASP A 532 -1.87 -14.24 30.18
N GLY A 533 -1.02 -14.46 31.18
CA GLY A 533 0.20 -13.66 31.38
C GLY A 533 1.26 -13.81 30.28
N ARG A 534 1.34 -14.97 29.61
CA ARG A 534 2.25 -15.17 28.47
C ARG A 534 1.71 -14.45 27.24
N HIS A 535 0.42 -14.58 26.96
CA HIS A 535 -0.26 -13.84 25.90
C HIS A 535 -0.15 -12.33 26.11
N ARG A 536 -0.34 -11.83 27.35
CA ARG A 536 -0.15 -10.43 27.72
C ARG A 536 1.25 -9.94 27.35
N ARG A 537 2.31 -10.66 27.74
CA ARG A 537 3.69 -10.29 27.39
C ARG A 537 3.95 -10.26 25.87
N ILE A 538 3.26 -11.08 25.08
CA ILE A 538 3.30 -11.02 23.60
C ILE A 538 2.59 -9.75 23.10
N ILE A 539 1.37 -9.48 23.56
CA ILE A 539 0.58 -8.28 23.22
C ILE A 539 1.38 -7.01 23.53
N ASP A 540 1.96 -6.92 24.73
CA ASP A 540 2.78 -5.78 25.17
C ASP A 540 4.04 -5.61 24.31
N SER A 541 4.69 -6.71 23.92
CA SER A 541 5.83 -6.68 22.99
C SER A 541 5.41 -6.22 21.58
N ASN A 542 4.19 -6.53 21.13
CA ASN A 542 3.67 -6.07 19.84
C ASN A 542 3.38 -4.57 19.88
N ARG A 543 2.55 -4.14 20.85
CA ARG A 543 2.18 -2.73 21.07
C ARG A 543 3.38 -1.79 21.10
N PHE A 544 4.43 -2.17 21.83
CA PHE A 544 5.61 -1.33 22.01
C PHE A 544 6.30 -0.96 20.69
N GLN A 545 6.43 -1.88 19.72
CA GLN A 545 7.17 -1.62 18.48
C GLN A 545 6.52 -0.48 17.68
N SER A 546 5.23 -0.62 17.38
CA SER A 546 4.42 0.40 16.70
C SER A 546 4.33 1.71 17.50
N GLU A 547 4.04 1.65 18.80
CA GLU A 547 3.90 2.85 19.64
C GLU A 547 5.22 3.63 19.74
N ARG A 548 6.35 2.96 19.96
CA ARG A 548 7.67 3.59 20.09
C ARG A 548 8.15 4.19 18.77
N LYS A 549 7.77 3.62 17.63
CA LYS A 549 8.02 4.20 16.30
C LYS A 549 7.23 5.50 16.12
N ALA A 550 5.93 5.51 16.45
CA ALA A 550 5.10 6.71 16.42
C ALA A 550 5.59 7.80 17.38
N GLU A 551 5.96 7.44 18.62
CA GLU A 551 6.58 8.36 19.59
C GLU A 551 7.91 8.95 19.09
N THR A 552 8.59 8.32 18.12
CA THR A 552 9.84 8.83 17.52
C THR A 552 9.55 9.84 16.43
N ALA A 553 8.61 9.56 15.52
CA ALA A 553 8.15 10.55 14.54
C ALA A 553 7.67 11.85 15.21
N ILE A 554 6.89 11.73 16.30
CA ILE A 554 6.41 12.88 17.08
C ILE A 554 7.56 13.66 17.74
N HIS A 555 8.58 12.98 18.28
CA HIS A 555 9.74 13.65 18.89
C HIS A 555 10.55 14.44 17.87
N LEU A 556 10.82 13.82 16.70
CA LEU A 556 11.55 14.44 15.60
C LEU A 556 10.80 15.64 15.01
N ALA A 557 9.48 15.53 14.85
CA ALA A 557 8.61 16.63 14.44
C ALA A 557 8.63 17.80 15.43
N ALA A 558 8.39 17.53 16.72
CA ALA A 558 8.41 18.55 17.77
C ALA A 558 9.75 19.29 17.89
N ALA A 559 10.87 18.60 17.63
CA ALA A 559 12.19 19.20 17.60
C ALA A 559 12.37 20.15 16.41
N PHE A 560 11.89 19.78 15.20
CA PHE A 560 11.88 20.68 14.04
C PHE A 560 11.03 21.92 14.31
N ASP A 561 9.78 21.76 14.76
CA ASP A 561 8.86 22.88 15.02
C ASP A 561 9.45 23.90 16.00
N ALA A 562 10.10 23.39 17.06
CA ALA A 562 10.75 24.21 18.09
C ALA A 562 11.96 25.01 17.56
N GLY A 563 12.62 24.55 16.50
CA GLY A 563 13.67 25.29 15.80
C GLY A 563 13.14 26.24 14.72
N PHE A 564 12.10 25.82 13.98
CA PHE A 564 11.54 26.56 12.85
C PHE A 564 10.72 27.78 13.29
N GLY A 565 10.09 27.71 14.48
CA GLY A 565 9.53 28.88 15.18
C GLY A 565 8.31 29.52 14.51
N ARG A 566 7.71 28.87 13.52
CA ARG A 566 6.47 29.24 12.84
C ARG A 566 5.69 27.99 12.45
N GLU A 567 4.44 28.16 12.03
CA GLU A 567 3.59 27.06 11.56
C GLU A 567 4.19 26.39 10.30
N SER A 568 4.04 25.07 10.24
CA SER A 568 4.56 24.17 9.20
C SER A 568 3.55 23.07 8.91
N ILE A 569 3.75 22.36 7.80
CA ILE A 569 3.03 21.13 7.46
C ILE A 569 3.99 19.96 7.63
N THR A 570 3.95 19.32 8.80
CA THR A 570 4.81 18.21 9.21
C THR A 570 4.09 16.88 9.02
N THR A 571 4.67 15.96 8.25
CA THR A 571 4.05 14.67 7.89
C THR A 571 5.03 13.50 7.98
N THR A 572 4.54 12.27 7.95
CA THR A 572 5.38 11.04 7.87
C THR A 572 4.65 9.93 7.10
N TYR A 573 5.38 8.93 6.59
CA TYR A 573 4.76 7.72 6.03
C TYR A 573 4.16 6.86 7.15
N TRP A 574 2.89 6.47 6.99
CA TRP A 574 2.19 5.56 7.89
C TRP A 574 0.91 5.02 7.24
N SER A 575 1.01 3.92 6.50
CA SER A 575 -0.18 3.19 6.02
C SER A 575 -0.85 2.49 7.20
N ASP A 576 -2.08 2.90 7.52
CA ASP A 576 -2.81 2.49 8.72
C ASP A 576 -3.48 1.08 8.62
N VAL A 577 -4.25 0.71 9.64
CA VAL A 577 -4.97 -0.58 9.75
C VAL A 577 -5.73 -0.98 8.49
N THR A 578 -6.27 -0.03 7.74
CA THR A 578 -7.04 -0.33 6.53
C THR A 578 -6.17 -0.90 5.40
N HIS A 579 -4.85 -0.71 5.44
CA HIS A 579 -3.87 -1.30 4.52
C HIS A 579 -3.49 -2.74 4.93
N ALA A 580 -3.51 -3.05 6.23
CA ALA A 580 -3.48 -4.39 6.82
C ALA A 580 -2.39 -5.39 6.39
N HIS A 581 -1.26 -4.94 5.80
CA HIS A 581 -0.02 -5.71 5.76
C HIS A 581 0.75 -5.55 7.09
N ASN A 582 1.72 -6.42 7.38
CA ASN A 582 2.42 -6.41 8.67
C ASN A 582 3.52 -5.34 8.75
N LEU A 583 3.13 -4.07 8.61
CA LEU A 583 4.05 -2.93 8.53
C LEU A 583 4.53 -2.41 9.90
N ASP A 584 3.98 -2.95 11.00
CA ASP A 584 4.21 -2.43 12.36
C ASP A 584 3.75 -0.96 12.48
N HIS A 585 2.50 -0.70 12.07
CA HIS A 585 1.85 0.61 12.01
C HIS A 585 0.63 0.75 12.96
N TRP A 586 0.62 0.02 14.07
CA TRP A 586 -0.54 -0.21 14.94
C TRP A 586 -0.77 0.89 15.99
N ALA A 587 -0.32 2.10 15.68
CA ALA A 587 -0.35 3.28 16.53
C ALA A 587 -0.76 4.54 15.74
N THR A 588 -1.61 4.37 14.72
CA THR A 588 -2.11 5.45 13.84
C THR A 588 -2.75 6.54 14.68
N ARG A 589 -3.59 6.17 15.67
CA ARG A 589 -4.22 7.14 16.55
C ARG A 589 -3.19 7.98 17.32
N THR A 590 -2.07 7.40 17.76
CA THR A 590 -1.02 8.13 18.49
C THR A 590 -0.42 9.26 17.65
N LEU A 591 -0.28 9.06 16.34
CA LEU A 591 0.15 10.11 15.41
C LEU A 591 -0.95 11.15 15.17
N LEU A 592 -2.20 10.72 14.96
CA LEU A 592 -3.31 11.64 14.69
C LEU A 592 -3.71 12.50 15.89
N ASP A 593 -3.58 11.99 17.12
CA ASP A 593 -3.80 12.74 18.38
C ASP A 593 -2.63 13.73 18.69
N SER A 594 -1.54 13.73 17.91
CA SER A 594 -0.37 14.60 18.11
C SER A 594 -0.59 16.03 17.58
N PRO A 595 -0.14 17.08 18.30
CA PRO A 595 -0.12 18.45 17.78
C PRO A 595 1.04 18.72 16.81
N HIS A 596 2.01 17.80 16.67
CA HIS A 596 3.22 17.96 15.86
C HIS A 596 3.19 17.18 14.52
N ILE A 597 2.13 16.40 14.28
CA ILE A 597 1.95 15.66 13.03
C ILE A 597 0.66 16.16 12.38
N ASP A 598 0.78 16.84 11.25
CA ASP A 598 -0.32 17.45 10.51
C ASP A 598 -1.03 16.47 9.57
N GLY A 599 -0.36 15.36 9.24
CA GLY A 599 -0.91 14.36 8.34
C GLY A 599 0.01 13.16 8.12
N LEU A 600 -0.55 12.12 7.53
CA LEU A 600 0.16 10.87 7.22
C LEU A 600 0.05 10.58 5.73
N VAL A 601 1.11 10.00 5.17
CA VAL A 601 1.12 9.45 3.80
C VAL A 601 0.89 7.95 3.87
N SER A 602 -0.11 7.44 3.15
CA SER A 602 -0.35 6.00 2.98
C SER A 602 0.07 5.56 1.58
N ILE A 603 0.81 4.45 1.49
CA ILE A 603 1.11 3.79 0.21
C ILE A 603 -0.07 2.95 -0.28
N GLY A 604 -0.23 2.85 -1.60
CA GLY A 604 -1.17 1.92 -2.20
C GLY A 604 -0.58 0.52 -2.37
N ASP A 605 -1.39 -0.52 -2.21
CA ASP A 605 -0.98 -1.91 -2.48
C ASP A 605 -0.44 -2.13 -3.91
N TYR A 606 0.47 -3.09 -4.08
CA TYR A 606 1.02 -3.52 -5.39
C TYR A 606 0.26 -4.72 -5.99
N GLY A 607 0.55 -5.07 -7.23
CA GLY A 607 -0.13 -6.13 -7.97
C GLY A 607 -1.51 -5.72 -8.51
N PHE A 608 -2.48 -6.64 -8.45
CA PHE A 608 -3.78 -6.51 -9.13
C PHE A 608 -4.67 -5.37 -8.61
N TRP A 609 -4.35 -4.78 -7.46
CA TRP A 609 -5.11 -3.64 -6.91
C TRP A 609 -5.05 -2.41 -7.80
N ARG A 610 -3.88 -2.13 -8.38
CA ARG A 610 -3.63 -0.97 -9.26
C ARG A 610 -4.09 -1.22 -10.69
N ASP A 611 -4.35 -2.45 -11.11
CA ASP A 611 -4.71 -2.78 -12.50
C ASP A 611 -5.93 -2.00 -13.02
N PRO A 612 -5.98 -1.64 -14.32
CA PRO A 612 -7.22 -1.20 -14.95
C PRO A 612 -8.24 -2.35 -14.95
N GLY A 613 -9.49 -2.04 -14.63
CA GLY A 613 -10.54 -3.03 -14.38
C GLY A 613 -10.51 -3.61 -12.97
N PHE A 614 -9.95 -2.87 -12.00
CA PHE A 614 -9.99 -3.22 -10.57
C PHE A 614 -10.30 -2.01 -9.66
N THR A 615 -10.60 -2.28 -8.39
CA THR A 615 -11.11 -1.24 -7.47
C THR A 615 -10.10 -0.18 -7.09
N GLY A 616 -8.81 -0.48 -7.07
CA GLY A 616 -7.78 0.45 -6.66
C GLY A 616 -7.03 0.04 -5.40
N ALA A 617 -5.93 0.76 -5.16
CA ALA A 617 -4.88 0.38 -4.22
C ALA A 617 -4.85 1.20 -2.93
N ILE A 618 -5.57 2.32 -2.84
CA ILE A 618 -5.55 3.19 -1.66
C ILE A 618 -6.40 2.63 -0.52
N SER A 619 -5.82 2.67 0.67
CA SER A 619 -6.46 2.37 1.95
C SER A 619 -5.95 3.38 2.99
N SER A 620 -6.89 4.06 3.66
CA SER A 620 -6.64 4.80 4.91
C SER A 620 -7.95 4.99 5.68
N ALA A 621 -7.88 5.09 7.00
CA ALA A 621 -8.96 5.48 7.91
C ALA A 621 -9.31 6.99 7.83
N ALA A 622 -9.51 7.52 6.63
CA ALA A 622 -9.67 8.96 6.34
C ALA A 622 -10.74 9.68 7.19
N GLY A 623 -11.78 8.99 7.69
CA GLY A 623 -12.73 9.56 8.65
C GLY A 623 -12.05 9.97 9.97
N SER A 624 -11.14 9.14 10.49
CA SER A 624 -10.37 9.40 11.72
C SER A 624 -9.41 10.59 11.61
N PHE A 625 -8.88 10.82 10.41
CA PHE A 625 -8.08 11.99 10.07
C PHE A 625 -8.92 13.28 10.14
N ARG A 626 -10.10 13.28 9.50
CA ARG A 626 -11.02 14.42 9.50
C ARG A 626 -11.68 14.69 10.86
N LEU A 627 -11.71 13.72 11.79
CA LEU A 627 -12.12 14.00 13.18
C LEU A 627 -11.10 14.84 13.94
N ARG A 628 -9.84 14.83 13.51
CA ARG A 628 -8.69 15.48 14.17
C ARG A 628 -8.04 16.57 13.31
N ASP A 629 -8.75 16.97 12.24
CA ASP A 629 -8.33 17.96 11.24
C ASP A 629 -6.95 17.68 10.61
N LYS A 630 -6.59 16.39 10.46
CA LYS A 630 -5.32 15.92 9.88
C LYS A 630 -5.42 15.61 8.39
N LEU A 631 -4.37 15.92 7.63
CA LEU A 631 -4.28 15.57 6.20
C LEU A 631 -4.05 14.07 6.03
N PHE A 632 -5.01 13.38 5.40
CA PHE A 632 -4.73 12.11 4.73
C PHE A 632 -4.11 12.42 3.36
N ILE A 633 -2.95 11.84 3.06
CA ILE A 633 -2.28 11.98 1.76
C ILE A 633 -2.08 10.58 1.16
N ALA A 634 -2.58 10.37 -0.06
CA ALA A 634 -2.35 9.14 -0.81
C ALA A 634 -1.10 9.22 -1.71
N GLU A 635 -0.29 8.17 -1.73
CA GLU A 635 0.78 8.05 -2.72
C GLU A 635 0.25 7.58 -4.10
N ALA A 636 0.75 8.19 -5.18
CA ALA A 636 0.78 7.57 -6.49
C ALA A 636 2.21 7.51 -7.05
N ASP A 637 2.80 6.33 -6.89
CA ASP A 637 4.10 5.88 -7.39
C ASP A 637 3.98 5.03 -8.67
N HIS A 638 2.81 5.07 -9.32
CA HIS A 638 2.42 4.22 -10.44
C HIS A 638 3.46 4.20 -11.57
N ARG A 639 3.72 3.00 -12.09
CA ARG A 639 4.70 2.75 -13.15
C ARG A 639 4.16 3.19 -14.52
N THR A 640 4.93 3.97 -15.26
CA THR A 640 4.62 4.38 -16.64
C THR A 640 5.64 3.78 -17.62
N PRO A 641 5.47 3.91 -18.95
CA PRO A 641 6.47 3.51 -19.95
C PRO A 641 7.85 4.18 -19.78
N LEU A 642 7.93 5.25 -19.00
CA LEU A 642 9.17 5.99 -18.71
C LEU A 642 9.77 5.65 -17.33
N SER A 643 9.10 4.82 -16.52
CA SER A 643 9.68 4.25 -15.30
C SER A 643 10.72 3.19 -15.64
N TRP A 644 11.98 3.38 -15.26
CA TRP A 644 12.96 2.29 -15.24
C TRP A 644 12.52 1.16 -14.28
N LEU A 645 12.80 -0.08 -14.67
CA LEU A 645 12.60 -1.30 -13.89
C LEU A 645 13.88 -2.15 -13.97
N SER A 646 14.23 -2.83 -12.88
CA SER A 646 15.31 -3.82 -12.89
C SER A 646 14.97 -5.00 -13.81
N PRO A 647 15.95 -5.76 -14.35
CA PRO A 647 15.66 -6.86 -15.27
C PRO A 647 14.69 -7.90 -14.67
N ASP A 648 14.84 -8.25 -13.39
CA ASP A 648 13.89 -9.15 -12.70
C ASP A 648 12.47 -8.55 -12.68
N ALA A 649 12.35 -7.26 -12.36
CA ALA A 649 11.09 -6.52 -12.35
C ALA A 649 10.51 -6.26 -13.76
N VAL A 650 11.24 -6.56 -14.84
CA VAL A 650 10.70 -6.57 -16.22
C VAL A 650 9.87 -7.83 -16.48
N ASP A 651 10.26 -8.99 -15.95
CA ASP A 651 9.48 -10.23 -16.09
C ASP A 651 8.42 -10.38 -15.00
N SER A 652 8.62 -9.79 -13.81
CA SER A 652 7.56 -9.60 -12.80
C SER A 652 6.82 -8.26 -12.92
N ARG A 653 6.71 -7.72 -14.15
CA ARG A 653 6.00 -6.45 -14.43
C ARG A 653 4.58 -6.38 -13.87
N GLU A 654 3.86 -7.50 -13.86
CA GLU A 654 2.52 -7.60 -13.27
C GLU A 654 2.57 -7.33 -11.75
N TYR A 655 3.49 -7.96 -11.01
CA TYR A 655 3.69 -7.74 -9.56
C TYR A 655 3.88 -6.26 -9.18
N VAL A 656 4.77 -5.55 -9.90
CA VAL A 656 5.03 -4.12 -9.67
C VAL A 656 3.97 -3.19 -10.31
N SER A 657 2.83 -3.75 -10.73
CA SER A 657 1.72 -3.05 -11.37
C SER A 657 2.13 -2.17 -12.56
N ALA A 658 3.01 -2.66 -13.41
CA ALA A 658 3.35 -1.97 -14.65
C ALA A 658 2.11 -1.83 -15.55
N PHE A 659 1.95 -0.64 -16.13
CA PHE A 659 1.02 -0.33 -17.20
C PHE A 659 0.92 -1.47 -18.25
N LYS A 660 -0.29 -1.74 -18.72
CA LYS A 660 -0.56 -2.70 -19.81
C LYS A 660 -0.53 -1.96 -21.14
N ASP A 661 -1.13 -0.77 -21.18
CA ASP A 661 -1.07 0.21 -22.27
C ASP A 661 -0.62 1.61 -21.75
N PRO A 662 0.00 2.48 -22.58
CA PRO A 662 0.49 3.80 -22.15
C PRO A 662 -0.57 4.77 -21.60
N GLU A 663 -1.84 4.50 -21.90
CA GLU A 663 -3.02 5.28 -21.50
C GLU A 663 -3.60 4.83 -20.14
N ASP A 664 -3.09 3.72 -19.56
CA ASP A 664 -3.53 3.21 -18.25
C ASP A 664 -3.21 4.16 -17.08
N PRO A 665 -1.98 4.71 -16.92
CA PRO A 665 -1.62 5.43 -15.69
C PRO A 665 -2.51 6.64 -15.39
N PRO A 666 -2.94 7.46 -16.37
CA PRO A 666 -3.96 8.49 -16.16
C PRO A 666 -5.30 7.95 -15.66
N HIS A 667 -5.73 6.74 -16.04
CA HIS A 667 -6.99 6.18 -15.53
C HIS A 667 -6.84 5.52 -14.16
N GLN A 668 -5.71 4.84 -13.91
CA GLN A 668 -5.34 4.33 -12.58
C GLN A 668 -5.27 5.49 -11.58
N VAL A 669 -4.33 6.44 -11.75
CA VAL A 669 -4.14 7.53 -10.80
C VAL A 669 -5.40 8.40 -10.65
N ARG A 670 -6.23 8.55 -11.69
CA ARG A 670 -7.55 9.22 -11.57
C ARG A 670 -8.52 8.45 -10.65
N ARG A 671 -8.52 7.11 -10.64
CA ARG A 671 -9.32 6.30 -9.70
C ARG A 671 -8.81 6.51 -8.28
N GLU A 672 -7.51 6.26 -8.07
CA GLU A 672 -6.83 6.42 -6.78
C GLU A 672 -7.04 7.81 -6.17
N TRP A 673 -6.79 8.88 -6.92
CA TRP A 673 -6.88 10.24 -6.39
C TRP A 673 -8.31 10.76 -6.29
N GLY A 674 -9.20 10.25 -7.15
CA GLY A 674 -10.63 10.45 -6.97
C GLY A 674 -11.10 9.92 -5.62
N GLN A 675 -10.68 8.71 -5.24
CA GLN A 675 -10.97 8.13 -3.92
C GLN A 675 -10.46 9.04 -2.79
N ALA A 676 -9.20 9.49 -2.85
CA ALA A 676 -8.64 10.38 -1.83
C ALA A 676 -9.40 11.71 -1.71
N LEU A 677 -9.70 12.37 -2.85
CA LEU A 677 -10.41 13.65 -2.90
C LEU A 677 -11.89 13.54 -2.49
N ALA A 678 -12.58 12.46 -2.85
CA ALA A 678 -13.95 12.18 -2.41
C ALA A 678 -14.03 11.92 -0.90
N LEU A 679 -12.97 11.36 -0.30
CA LEU A 679 -12.79 11.18 1.14
C LEU A 679 -12.28 12.45 1.86
N GLY A 680 -12.09 13.58 1.16
CA GLY A 680 -11.60 14.83 1.74
C GLY A 680 -10.12 14.83 2.12
N GLY A 681 -9.32 13.94 1.52
CA GLY A 681 -7.86 13.92 1.61
C GLY A 681 -7.17 14.55 0.39
N GLY A 682 -5.85 14.43 0.35
CA GLY A 682 -4.97 14.85 -0.74
C GLY A 682 -4.12 13.70 -1.30
N ALA A 683 -3.12 14.02 -2.12
CA ALA A 683 -2.22 13.03 -2.70
C ALA A 683 -0.85 13.60 -3.09
N TRP A 684 0.09 12.74 -3.50
CA TRP A 684 1.32 13.16 -4.19
C TRP A 684 1.64 12.32 -5.43
N TYR A 685 2.27 12.95 -6.44
CA TYR A 685 2.99 12.20 -7.48
C TYR A 685 4.34 11.80 -6.91
N TYR A 686 4.62 10.51 -6.86
CA TYR A 686 5.96 10.00 -6.57
C TYR A 686 6.66 9.69 -7.90
N ALA A 687 7.77 10.38 -8.19
CA ALA A 687 8.53 10.19 -9.43
C ALA A 687 9.36 8.90 -9.38
N LEU A 688 8.69 7.74 -9.37
CA LEU A 688 9.35 6.45 -9.26
C LEU A 688 10.22 6.20 -10.50
N SER A 689 11.53 5.99 -10.27
CA SER A 689 12.57 6.00 -11.31
C SER A 689 12.81 7.36 -12.01
N GLY A 690 12.49 8.49 -11.37
CA GLY A 690 12.88 9.86 -11.76
C GLY A 690 12.09 10.47 -12.92
N THR A 691 11.69 9.68 -13.93
CA THR A 691 11.18 10.17 -15.22
C THR A 691 9.81 9.66 -15.61
N ALA A 692 9.13 8.90 -14.73
CA ALA A 692 7.82 8.33 -14.99
C ALA A 692 6.81 9.34 -15.59
N TRP A 693 6.79 10.56 -15.07
CA TRP A 693 5.78 11.58 -15.35
C TRP A 693 6.19 12.61 -16.43
N SER A 694 7.23 12.33 -17.25
CA SER A 694 7.79 13.33 -18.17
C SER A 694 7.15 13.40 -19.57
N ASP A 695 6.27 12.47 -19.94
CA ASP A 695 5.49 12.56 -21.17
C ASP A 695 4.38 13.65 -21.06
N PRO A 696 4.11 14.44 -22.12
CA PRO A 696 3.02 15.41 -22.13
C PRO A 696 1.65 14.86 -21.72
N LEU A 697 1.31 13.60 -22.06
CA LEU A 697 0.07 12.95 -21.62
C LEU A 697 -0.06 12.92 -20.09
N TYR A 698 1.07 12.72 -19.41
CA TYR A 698 1.11 12.68 -17.95
C TYR A 698 1.08 14.09 -17.37
N VAL A 699 1.84 15.04 -17.92
CA VAL A 699 1.83 16.45 -17.49
C VAL A 699 0.44 17.10 -17.64
N ASP A 700 -0.26 16.85 -18.74
CA ASP A 700 -1.64 17.33 -18.95
C ASP A 700 -2.60 16.74 -17.88
N PHE A 701 -2.43 15.47 -17.50
CA PHE A 701 -3.17 14.86 -16.39
C PHE A 701 -2.77 15.43 -15.02
N MET A 702 -1.50 15.78 -14.80
CA MET A 702 -1.06 16.49 -13.57
C MET A 702 -1.78 17.84 -13.43
N ALA A 703 -1.94 18.57 -14.54
CA ALA A 703 -2.71 19.82 -14.57
C ALA A 703 -4.23 19.60 -14.37
N GLU A 704 -4.81 18.51 -14.90
CA GLU A 704 -6.20 18.12 -14.60
C GLU A 704 -6.40 17.89 -13.10
N ALA A 705 -5.54 17.08 -12.47
CA ALA A 705 -5.60 16.76 -11.07
C ALA A 705 -5.38 17.98 -10.16
N GLN A 706 -4.39 18.82 -10.46
CA GLN A 706 -4.12 20.06 -9.70
C GLN A 706 -5.33 21.02 -9.73
N ARG A 707 -5.98 21.18 -10.89
CA ARG A 707 -7.20 22.00 -11.02
C ARG A 707 -8.36 21.44 -10.20
N VAL A 708 -8.54 20.11 -10.18
CA VAL A 708 -9.61 19.46 -9.42
C VAL A 708 -9.36 19.53 -7.92
N ALA A 709 -8.12 19.27 -7.47
CA ALA A 709 -7.73 19.40 -6.07
C ALA A 709 -7.91 20.86 -5.56
N GLN A 710 -7.55 21.85 -6.37
CA GLN A 710 -7.76 23.27 -6.04
C GLN A 710 -9.25 23.60 -5.89
N ARG A 711 -10.10 23.19 -6.85
CA ARG A 711 -11.56 23.40 -6.79
C ARG A 711 -12.22 22.74 -5.57
N ILE A 712 -11.65 21.65 -5.06
CA ILE A 712 -12.09 20.93 -3.86
C ILE A 712 -11.61 21.60 -2.56
N ALA A 713 -10.45 22.28 -2.58
CA ALA A 713 -10.01 23.14 -1.48
C ALA A 713 -10.84 24.43 -1.38
N GLU A 714 -11.31 24.96 -2.51
CA GLU A 714 -12.14 26.18 -2.60
C GLU A 714 -13.61 25.97 -2.20
N ASP A 715 -14.22 24.84 -2.59
CA ASP A 715 -15.60 24.43 -2.21
C ASP A 715 -15.59 23.07 -1.48
N PRO A 716 -15.06 22.98 -0.25
CA PRO A 716 -15.09 21.74 0.52
C PRO A 716 -16.51 21.43 0.97
N ALA A 717 -16.95 20.18 0.82
CA ALA A 717 -18.35 19.81 0.92
C ALA A 717 -18.62 18.45 1.62
N VAL A 718 -17.65 17.87 2.34
CA VAL A 718 -17.81 16.61 3.09
C VAL A 718 -18.98 16.67 4.09
N ASP A 719 -19.20 17.80 4.77
CA ASP A 719 -20.34 17.95 5.69
C ASP A 719 -21.70 18.07 4.98
N ALA A 720 -21.70 18.52 3.72
CA ALA A 720 -22.91 18.73 2.92
C ALA A 720 -23.25 17.55 2.00
N ASP A 721 -22.29 16.65 1.76
CA ASP A 721 -22.42 15.44 0.94
C ASP A 721 -21.53 14.35 1.53
N ARG A 722 -22.01 13.78 2.65
CA ARG A 722 -21.34 12.74 3.44
C ARG A 722 -21.76 11.35 2.96
N PRO A 723 -20.83 10.37 2.89
CA PRO A 723 -21.14 8.95 2.78
C PRO A 723 -22.25 8.45 3.72
N ALA A 724 -23.10 7.55 3.24
CA ALA A 724 -24.17 6.96 4.06
C ALA A 724 -23.73 5.74 4.89
N VAL A 725 -22.45 5.36 4.82
CA VAL A 725 -21.89 4.18 5.49
C VAL A 725 -20.65 4.59 6.27
N ALA A 726 -20.51 4.13 7.51
CA ALA A 726 -19.25 4.20 8.25
C ALA A 726 -18.71 2.78 8.54
N THR A 727 -17.40 2.60 8.36
CA THR A 727 -16.73 1.31 8.62
C THR A 727 -15.64 1.49 9.68
N PHE A 728 -15.71 0.73 10.77
CA PHE A 728 -14.77 0.79 11.90
C PHE A 728 -13.81 -0.40 11.88
N ALA A 729 -12.51 -0.13 11.78
CA ALA A 729 -11.43 -1.12 11.75
C ALA A 729 -10.55 -1.03 13.02
N ASP A 730 -10.15 -2.18 13.57
CA ASP A 730 -9.46 -2.24 14.85
C ASP A 730 -7.94 -2.38 14.67
N GLU A 731 -7.20 -1.27 14.83
CA GLU A 731 -5.74 -1.26 14.67
C GLU A 731 -5.02 -2.14 15.71
N ARG A 732 -5.66 -2.50 16.83
CA ARG A 732 -5.06 -3.32 17.90
C ARG A 732 -5.36 -4.80 17.78
N SER A 733 -6.22 -5.20 16.85
CA SER A 733 -6.53 -6.62 16.62
C SER A 733 -5.31 -7.48 16.29
N ILE A 734 -4.30 -6.94 15.58
CA ILE A 734 -3.06 -7.68 15.26
C ILE A 734 -2.15 -7.89 16.48
N ASP A 735 -2.10 -6.93 17.42
CA ASP A 735 -1.36 -7.09 18.67
C ASP A 735 -1.84 -8.34 19.44
N HIS A 736 -3.11 -8.73 19.22
CA HIS A 736 -3.83 -9.85 19.82
C HIS A 736 -3.96 -11.09 18.91
N MET A 737 -3.13 -11.29 17.87
CA MET A 737 -3.21 -12.48 16.97
C MET A 737 -1.90 -13.28 16.87
N THR A 738 -2.01 -14.59 16.63
CA THR A 738 -0.86 -15.48 16.39
C THR A 738 -0.50 -15.54 14.90
N GLN A 739 0.80 -15.50 14.57
CA GLN A 739 1.24 -14.87 13.33
C GLN A 739 1.58 -15.79 12.13
N GLU A 740 1.83 -17.10 12.29
CA GLU A 740 2.15 -17.96 11.10
C GLU A 740 0.97 -18.08 10.09
N ARG A 741 -0.24 -17.63 10.46
CA ARG A 741 -1.41 -17.54 9.54
C ARG A 741 -1.95 -16.12 9.40
N TYR A 742 -1.15 -15.13 9.77
CA TYR A 742 -1.44 -13.70 9.68
C TYR A 742 -2.02 -13.29 8.32
N PHE A 743 -1.31 -13.67 7.24
CA PHE A 743 -1.61 -13.31 5.85
C PHE A 743 -3.00 -13.77 5.36
N GLY A 744 -3.60 -14.74 6.04
CA GLY A 744 -4.98 -15.16 5.80
C GLY A 744 -5.94 -14.31 6.63
N LEU A 745 -6.20 -14.74 7.87
CA LEU A 745 -7.34 -14.27 8.64
C LEU A 745 -7.35 -12.75 8.85
N TYR A 746 -6.21 -12.14 9.18
CA TYR A 746 -6.14 -10.70 9.45
C TYR A 746 -6.43 -9.87 8.19
N HIS A 747 -5.86 -10.25 7.05
CA HIS A 747 -6.13 -9.58 5.76
C HIS A 747 -7.62 -9.62 5.42
N PHE A 748 -8.32 -10.74 5.61
CA PHE A 748 -9.77 -10.76 5.38
C PHE A 748 -10.60 -10.07 6.48
N GLN A 749 -10.13 -10.06 7.72
CA GLN A 749 -10.84 -9.45 8.86
C GLN A 749 -10.85 -7.91 8.83
N HIS A 750 -9.69 -7.31 8.61
CA HIS A 750 -9.39 -5.90 8.97
C HIS A 750 -9.02 -5.02 7.80
N SER A 751 -8.44 -5.60 6.75
CA SER A 751 -8.07 -4.81 5.59
C SER A 751 -9.30 -4.13 5.03
N HIS A 752 -9.14 -2.89 4.60
CA HIS A 752 -9.96 -2.43 3.48
C HIS A 752 -9.52 -3.14 2.21
N ASN A 753 -8.37 -3.81 2.10
CA ASN A 753 -8.00 -4.53 0.88
C ASN A 753 -9.10 -5.49 0.39
N PHE A 754 -9.57 -6.44 1.19
CA PHE A 754 -10.66 -7.33 0.78
C PHE A 754 -12.06 -6.69 0.92
N PRO A 755 -12.50 -6.23 2.11
CA PRO A 755 -13.69 -5.40 2.29
C PRO A 755 -13.91 -4.18 1.36
N ARG A 756 -12.87 -3.51 0.82
CA ARG A 756 -13.05 -2.41 -0.18
C ARG A 756 -13.55 -2.92 -1.51
N ILE A 757 -13.26 -4.18 -1.88
CA ILE A 757 -13.76 -4.73 -3.14
C ILE A 757 -15.30 -4.67 -3.15
N PRO A 758 -16.03 -5.31 -2.21
CA PRO A 758 -17.49 -5.19 -2.17
C PRO A 758 -17.98 -3.79 -1.79
N LEU A 759 -17.27 -3.00 -0.95
CA LEU A 759 -17.66 -1.62 -0.64
C LEU A 759 -17.64 -0.73 -1.90
N ALA A 760 -16.50 -0.60 -2.58
CA ALA A 760 -16.38 0.20 -3.79
C ALA A 760 -17.29 -0.33 -4.93
N MET A 761 -17.38 -1.65 -5.11
CA MET A 761 -18.27 -2.27 -6.11
C MET A 761 -19.76 -2.22 -5.74
N SER A 762 -20.13 -1.83 -4.51
CA SER A 762 -21.55 -1.70 -4.13
C SER A 762 -22.22 -0.46 -4.72
N GLY A 763 -21.46 0.53 -5.20
CA GLY A 763 -22.00 1.84 -5.59
C GLY A 763 -22.30 2.78 -4.42
N LEU A 764 -21.96 2.41 -3.18
CA LEU A 764 -22.07 3.26 -1.99
C LEU A 764 -20.78 4.06 -1.77
N GLY A 765 -20.89 5.31 -1.34
CA GLY A 765 -19.81 5.97 -0.62
C GLY A 765 -19.74 5.44 0.82
N TYR A 766 -18.53 5.32 1.37
CA TYR A 766 -18.31 4.93 2.77
C TYR A 766 -17.18 5.78 3.40
N ASP A 767 -17.27 6.01 4.71
CA ASP A 767 -16.24 6.66 5.51
C ASP A 767 -15.52 5.62 6.41
N PRO A 768 -14.20 5.42 6.23
CA PRO A 768 -13.42 4.51 7.06
C PRO A 768 -12.87 5.19 8.32
N TYR A 769 -12.98 4.49 9.45
CA TYR A 769 -12.61 4.95 10.80
C TYR A 769 -11.81 3.88 11.55
N LEU A 770 -10.93 4.32 12.45
CA LEU A 770 -10.36 3.50 13.53
C LEU A 770 -11.46 3.19 14.57
N LEU A 771 -11.45 1.98 15.13
CA LEU A 771 -12.44 1.51 16.11
C LEU A 771 -12.71 2.49 17.29
N PRO A 772 -11.70 3.12 17.92
CA PRO A 772 -11.93 4.03 19.06
C PRO A 772 -12.81 5.24 18.72
N ASP A 773 -12.91 5.62 17.44
CA ASP A 773 -13.70 6.79 17.02
C ASP A 773 -15.22 6.56 17.06
N VAL A 774 -15.67 5.32 17.31
CA VAL A 774 -17.08 5.04 17.62
C VAL A 774 -17.58 5.82 18.84
N ALA A 775 -16.68 6.21 19.75
CA ALA A 775 -16.95 7.01 20.93
C ALA A 775 -16.52 8.50 20.78
N HIS A 776 -16.16 8.96 19.58
CA HIS A 776 -15.75 10.34 19.35
C HIS A 776 -16.95 11.30 19.39
N ALA A 777 -16.83 12.41 20.12
CA ALA A 777 -17.94 13.35 20.32
C ALA A 777 -18.48 13.97 19.01
N ASP A 778 -17.57 14.26 18.07
CA ASP A 778 -17.89 14.80 16.74
C ASP A 778 -18.10 13.72 15.65
N LEU A 779 -18.34 12.45 16.04
CA LEU A 779 -18.69 11.39 15.09
C LEU A 779 -20.02 11.71 14.38
N PRO A 780 -20.06 11.78 13.04
CA PRO A 780 -21.30 12.05 12.31
C PRO A 780 -22.35 10.94 12.47
N GLU A 781 -23.63 11.28 12.29
CA GLU A 781 -24.70 10.27 12.26
C GLU A 781 -24.73 9.55 10.90
N TYR A 782 -24.51 8.24 10.89
CA TYR A 782 -24.62 7.38 9.70
C TYR A 782 -25.84 6.44 9.81
N PRO A 783 -26.55 6.13 8.70
CA PRO A 783 -27.63 5.14 8.68
C PRO A 783 -27.13 3.67 8.67
N LEU A 784 -25.95 3.39 8.08
CA LEU A 784 -25.32 2.06 8.09
C LEU A 784 -23.96 2.11 8.80
N LEU A 785 -23.79 1.27 9.82
CA LEU A 785 -22.58 1.15 10.65
C LEU A 785 -22.00 -0.27 10.50
N VAL A 786 -20.74 -0.41 10.11
CA VAL A 786 -20.09 -1.71 9.87
C VAL A 786 -18.83 -1.84 10.71
N PHE A 787 -18.80 -2.82 11.61
CA PHE A 787 -17.66 -3.14 12.46
C PHE A 787 -16.85 -4.29 11.87
N LEU A 788 -15.65 -3.97 11.38
CA LEU A 788 -14.73 -4.90 10.75
C LEU A 788 -13.93 -5.61 11.85
N SER A 789 -14.42 -6.77 12.29
CA SER A 789 -13.68 -7.74 13.11
C SER A 789 -13.06 -7.17 14.39
N ALA A 790 -13.81 -6.31 15.12
CA ALA A 790 -13.34 -5.51 16.25
C ALA A 790 -12.89 -6.32 17.48
N ASN A 791 -11.80 -7.09 17.37
CA ASN A 791 -11.42 -8.16 18.30
C ASN A 791 -11.14 -7.63 19.72
N THR A 792 -10.61 -6.41 19.86
CA THR A 792 -10.23 -5.81 21.16
C THR A 792 -11.24 -4.80 21.72
N ILE A 793 -12.46 -4.70 21.14
CA ILE A 793 -13.45 -3.67 21.52
C ILE A 793 -13.74 -3.67 23.03
N ASP A 794 -13.68 -2.48 23.64
CA ASP A 794 -13.87 -2.29 25.08
C ASP A 794 -15.34 -1.98 25.45
N GLU A 795 -15.64 -1.99 26.76
CA GLU A 795 -17.02 -1.76 27.24
C GLU A 795 -17.53 -0.32 27.00
N ALA A 796 -16.67 0.69 26.96
CA ALA A 796 -17.07 2.06 26.65
C ALA A 796 -17.35 2.23 25.15
N GLN A 797 -16.58 1.55 24.29
CA GLN A 797 -16.84 1.47 22.85
C GLN A 797 -18.14 0.71 22.56
N VAL A 798 -18.41 -0.42 23.24
CA VAL A 798 -19.69 -1.12 23.14
C VAL A 798 -20.86 -0.26 23.64
N ALA A 799 -20.69 0.50 24.73
CA ALA A 799 -21.71 1.44 25.20
C ALA A 799 -21.99 2.56 24.18
N ALA A 800 -20.97 3.09 23.50
CA ALA A 800 -21.15 4.05 22.41
C ALA A 800 -21.93 3.45 21.22
N VAL A 801 -21.70 2.17 20.89
CA VAL A 801 -22.52 1.45 19.89
C VAL A 801 -23.98 1.33 20.35
N GLU A 802 -24.24 1.05 21.63
CA GLU A 802 -25.59 1.00 22.19
C GLU A 802 -26.31 2.36 22.13
N GLU A 803 -25.59 3.49 22.25
CA GLU A 803 -26.18 4.84 22.04
C GLU A 803 -26.52 5.15 20.57
N LEU A 804 -25.96 4.41 19.61
CA LEU A 804 -26.26 4.53 18.18
C LEU A 804 -27.45 3.64 17.74
N GLN A 805 -27.88 2.65 18.53
CA GLN A 805 -28.95 1.67 18.23
C GLN A 805 -30.38 2.27 18.23
N ARG A 806 -30.65 3.17 17.27
CA ARG A 806 -31.89 3.95 17.13
C ARG A 806 -31.99 4.60 15.74
N GLY A 807 -33.16 5.14 15.40
CA GLY A 807 -33.35 5.99 14.22
C GLY A 807 -33.32 5.26 12.89
N GLY A 808 -33.76 4.00 12.85
CA GLY A 808 -33.76 3.15 11.65
C GLY A 808 -32.39 2.59 11.24
N ARG A 809 -31.34 2.80 12.06
CA ARG A 809 -29.97 2.39 11.71
C ARG A 809 -29.79 0.89 11.58
N VAL A 810 -28.85 0.51 10.71
CA VAL A 810 -28.38 -0.87 10.57
C VAL A 810 -26.97 -0.97 11.17
N VAL A 811 -26.80 -1.88 12.14
CA VAL A 811 -25.52 -2.19 12.79
C VAL A 811 -25.06 -3.58 12.35
N VAL A 812 -23.95 -3.64 11.62
CA VAL A 812 -23.36 -4.88 11.09
C VAL A 812 -22.08 -5.20 11.85
N VAL A 813 -22.00 -6.38 12.44
CA VAL A 813 -20.78 -6.89 13.08
C VAL A 813 -20.22 -8.05 12.26
N VAL A 814 -18.99 -7.88 11.78
CA VAL A 814 -18.28 -8.85 10.95
C VAL A 814 -17.27 -9.59 11.83
N ASN A 815 -17.30 -10.93 11.81
CA ASN A 815 -16.37 -11.83 12.49
C ASN A 815 -16.15 -11.52 14.00
N ALA A 816 -14.94 -11.63 14.54
CA ALA A 816 -14.69 -11.98 15.95
C ALA A 816 -14.70 -10.80 16.96
N ALA A 817 -15.64 -9.85 16.81
CA ALA A 817 -15.73 -8.67 17.68
C ALA A 817 -15.77 -9.01 19.19
N GLY A 818 -14.82 -8.46 19.96
CA GLY A 818 -14.67 -8.68 21.39
C GLY A 818 -14.06 -10.04 21.79
N VAL A 819 -13.53 -10.85 20.87
CA VAL A 819 -12.89 -12.15 21.21
C VAL A 819 -11.67 -12.00 22.14
N SER A 820 -10.97 -10.87 22.06
CA SER A 820 -9.90 -10.45 22.97
C SER A 820 -10.26 -9.17 23.75
N GLY A 821 -11.56 -8.82 23.81
CA GLY A 821 -12.10 -7.71 24.59
C GLY A 821 -12.58 -8.16 25.98
N PRO A 822 -12.69 -7.25 26.97
CA PRO A 822 -13.00 -7.58 28.36
C PRO A 822 -14.39 -8.19 28.59
N LEU A 823 -15.32 -8.01 27.65
CA LEU A 823 -16.66 -8.62 27.68
C LEU A 823 -16.70 -10.03 27.05
N GLY A 824 -15.70 -10.39 26.23
CA GLY A 824 -15.70 -11.59 25.41
C GLY A 824 -16.66 -11.51 24.20
N LEU A 825 -16.41 -12.37 23.22
CA LEU A 825 -17.12 -12.43 21.93
C LEU A 825 -18.66 -12.46 22.09
N THR A 826 -19.18 -13.40 22.87
CA THR A 826 -20.63 -13.67 22.96
C THR A 826 -21.41 -12.49 23.52
N GLU A 827 -20.93 -11.86 24.60
CA GLU A 827 -21.62 -10.71 25.21
C GLU A 827 -21.47 -9.45 24.36
N THR A 828 -20.29 -9.25 23.75
CA THR A 828 -20.03 -8.14 22.82
C THR A 828 -21.01 -8.15 21.65
N VAL A 829 -21.10 -9.27 20.92
CA VAL A 829 -22.02 -9.37 19.76
C VAL A 829 -23.48 -9.30 20.22
N ARG A 830 -23.83 -9.87 21.39
CA ARG A 830 -25.17 -9.79 21.97
C ARG A 830 -25.58 -8.35 22.30
N ARG A 831 -24.67 -7.53 22.81
CA ARG A 831 -24.89 -6.08 23.05
C ARG A 831 -24.98 -5.31 21.74
N MET A 832 -24.02 -5.49 20.82
CA MET A 832 -23.96 -4.74 19.56
C MET A 832 -25.11 -5.05 18.58
N THR A 833 -25.67 -6.28 18.58
CA THR A 833 -26.66 -6.72 17.56
C THR A 833 -27.96 -7.29 18.13
N GLY A 834 -27.97 -7.74 19.39
CA GLY A 834 -29.05 -8.55 19.95
C GLY A 834 -29.06 -10.03 19.51
N LEU A 835 -28.00 -10.51 18.87
CA LEU A 835 -27.80 -11.91 18.44
C LEU A 835 -26.76 -12.60 19.33
N THR A 836 -26.97 -13.88 19.68
CA THR A 836 -26.00 -14.69 20.43
C THR A 836 -25.11 -15.47 19.47
N VAL A 837 -23.80 -15.49 19.73
CA VAL A 837 -22.81 -16.25 18.96
C VAL A 837 -21.92 -17.10 19.87
N GLU A 838 -21.43 -18.21 19.35
CA GLU A 838 -20.52 -19.12 20.03
C GLU A 838 -19.30 -19.41 19.14
N LEU A 839 -18.12 -19.42 19.76
CA LEU A 839 -16.86 -19.87 19.15
C LEU A 839 -16.69 -21.37 19.44
N GLU A 840 -16.69 -22.22 18.41
CA GLU A 840 -16.52 -23.67 18.60
C GLU A 840 -15.07 -23.99 19.01
N PRO A 841 -14.81 -24.52 20.22
CA PRO A 841 -13.46 -24.73 20.71
C PRO A 841 -12.65 -25.68 19.83
N GLY A 842 -11.46 -25.24 19.40
CA GLY A 842 -10.54 -26.08 18.65
C GLY A 842 -10.98 -26.44 17.23
N THR A 843 -12.02 -25.80 16.68
CA THR A 843 -12.51 -26.09 15.32
C THR A 843 -12.16 -24.99 14.32
N GLU A 844 -11.25 -25.32 13.40
CA GLU A 844 -10.87 -24.49 12.26
C GLU A 844 -11.66 -24.89 11.01
N THR A 845 -12.37 -23.93 10.41
CA THR A 845 -13.24 -24.13 9.24
C THR A 845 -12.79 -23.28 8.05
N TRP A 846 -13.31 -23.57 6.85
CA TRP A 846 -13.27 -22.64 5.72
C TRP A 846 -14.48 -21.70 5.81
N HIS A 847 -14.28 -20.39 5.62
CA HIS A 847 -15.38 -19.41 5.72
C HIS A 847 -16.20 -19.35 4.42
N ARG A 848 -16.93 -20.44 4.15
CA ARG A 848 -17.77 -20.66 2.97
C ARG A 848 -19.22 -20.89 3.38
N TYR A 849 -20.12 -19.96 3.06
CA TYR A 849 -21.55 -20.02 3.40
C TYR A 849 -22.43 -19.92 2.16
N ALA A 850 -23.49 -20.72 2.11
CA ALA A 850 -24.60 -20.49 1.18
C ALA A 850 -25.67 -19.60 1.86
N ALA A 851 -26.34 -18.73 1.11
CA ALA A 851 -27.57 -18.11 1.58
C ALA A 851 -28.67 -19.17 1.74
N THR A 852 -29.49 -19.03 2.78
CA THR A 852 -30.52 -20.03 3.16
C THR A 852 -31.87 -19.42 3.56
N GLY A 853 -31.96 -18.10 3.63
CA GLY A 853 -33.20 -17.37 3.93
C GLY A 853 -33.87 -16.80 2.69
N SER A 854 -35.18 -16.56 2.78
CA SER A 854 -35.94 -15.71 1.84
C SER A 854 -36.14 -14.29 2.38
N ASP A 855 -35.18 -13.81 3.17
CA ASP A 855 -35.15 -12.44 3.69
C ASP A 855 -34.55 -11.51 2.63
N PRO A 856 -35.06 -10.27 2.45
CA PRO A 856 -34.49 -9.31 1.49
C PRO A 856 -32.98 -9.08 1.64
N LEU A 857 -32.41 -9.21 2.84
CA LEU A 857 -30.96 -9.10 3.03
C LEU A 857 -30.17 -10.21 2.31
N ALA A 858 -30.75 -11.39 2.11
CA ALA A 858 -30.17 -12.51 1.39
C ALA A 858 -30.52 -12.55 -0.12
N GLU A 859 -31.34 -11.62 -0.62
CA GLU A 859 -31.78 -11.61 -2.02
C GLU A 859 -30.58 -11.38 -2.97
N HIS A 860 -30.34 -12.35 -3.85
CA HIS A 860 -29.17 -12.43 -4.75
C HIS A 860 -27.80 -12.51 -4.05
N VAL A 861 -27.73 -13.00 -2.81
CA VAL A 861 -26.48 -13.21 -2.04
C VAL A 861 -26.12 -14.71 -1.97
N ASP A 862 -26.19 -15.41 -3.10
CA ASP A 862 -26.21 -16.88 -3.18
C ASP A 862 -25.08 -17.61 -2.40
N ARG A 863 -23.82 -17.12 -2.46
CA ARG A 863 -22.70 -17.63 -1.65
C ARG A 863 -21.80 -16.50 -1.17
N ILE A 864 -21.41 -16.57 0.11
CA ILE A 864 -20.31 -15.79 0.69
C ILE A 864 -19.12 -16.74 0.82
N ASN A 865 -17.99 -16.40 0.21
CA ASN A 865 -16.78 -17.22 0.20
C ASN A 865 -15.58 -16.33 0.52
N THR A 866 -15.08 -16.42 1.75
CA THR A 866 -13.75 -15.90 2.06
C THR A 866 -12.73 -17.03 1.83
N PRO A 867 -11.70 -16.85 0.97
CA PRO A 867 -10.71 -17.88 0.67
C PRO A 867 -9.65 -18.02 1.79
N THR A 868 -10.11 -18.12 3.04
CA THR A 868 -9.28 -18.35 4.22
C THR A 868 -9.89 -19.39 5.15
N ARG A 869 -9.03 -19.97 5.99
CA ARG A 869 -9.45 -20.74 7.15
C ARG A 869 -9.33 -19.90 8.42
N GLY A 870 -10.13 -20.23 9.42
CA GLY A 870 -10.13 -19.54 10.71
C GLY A 870 -11.01 -20.26 11.74
N PRO A 871 -11.08 -19.73 12.98
CA PRO A 871 -11.95 -20.28 14.01
C PRO A 871 -13.43 -20.17 13.62
N MET A 872 -14.18 -21.23 13.85
CA MET A 872 -15.60 -21.26 13.52
C MET A 872 -16.44 -20.55 14.58
N ILE A 873 -17.14 -19.49 14.19
CA ILE A 873 -18.12 -18.78 15.03
C ILE A 873 -19.50 -18.99 14.42
N HIS A 874 -20.47 -19.45 15.20
CA HIS A 874 -21.84 -19.70 14.72
C HIS A 874 -22.90 -19.12 15.64
N LEU A 875 -24.12 -18.98 15.12
CA LEU A 875 -25.30 -18.63 15.91
C LEU A 875 -26.07 -19.91 16.30
N PRO A 876 -26.26 -20.23 17.59
CA PRO A 876 -27.08 -21.36 18.01
C PRO A 876 -28.54 -21.17 17.61
N GLU A 877 -29.20 -22.20 17.04
CA GLU A 877 -30.55 -22.05 16.49
C GLU A 877 -31.61 -21.67 17.54
N ASP A 878 -31.55 -22.29 18.73
CA ASP A 878 -32.47 -21.99 19.83
C ASP A 878 -32.32 -20.53 20.29
N ALA A 879 -31.08 -20.05 20.48
CA ALA A 879 -30.81 -18.68 20.89
C ALA A 879 -31.18 -17.65 19.80
N LEU A 880 -31.00 -18.00 18.52
CA LEU A 880 -31.44 -17.19 17.38
C LEU A 880 -32.98 -17.06 17.35
N ALA A 881 -33.69 -18.17 17.59
CA ALA A 881 -35.15 -18.20 17.64
C ALA A 881 -35.71 -17.44 18.86
N GLU A 882 -35.10 -17.59 20.04
CA GLU A 882 -35.45 -16.83 21.25
C GLU A 882 -35.21 -15.32 21.08
N ALA A 883 -34.16 -14.93 20.35
CA ALA A 883 -33.87 -13.54 20.00
C ALA A 883 -34.82 -12.96 18.93
N GLY A 884 -35.66 -13.79 18.30
CA GLY A 884 -36.52 -13.39 17.18
C GLY A 884 -35.75 -13.07 15.89
N GLY A 885 -34.54 -13.60 15.73
CA GLY A 885 -33.69 -13.39 14.56
C GLY A 885 -33.99 -14.33 13.40
N VAL A 886 -33.46 -14.00 12.22
CA VAL A 886 -33.61 -14.75 10.97
C VAL A 886 -32.23 -15.14 10.46
N ALA A 887 -32.04 -16.43 10.15
CA ALA A 887 -30.83 -16.94 9.53
C ALA A 887 -30.74 -16.47 8.06
N LEU A 888 -29.63 -15.81 7.71
CA LEU A 888 -29.32 -15.37 6.35
C LEU A 888 -28.53 -16.44 5.60
N ALA A 889 -27.44 -16.94 6.20
CA ALA A 889 -26.53 -17.90 5.58
C ALA A 889 -26.04 -18.99 6.55
N ARG A 890 -25.59 -20.12 6.00
CA ARG A 890 -25.15 -21.30 6.76
C ARG A 890 -23.82 -21.87 6.26
N TYR A 891 -23.04 -22.42 7.19
CA TYR A 891 -21.88 -23.28 6.94
C TYR A 891 -22.29 -24.54 6.15
N GLU A 892 -21.30 -25.18 5.52
CA GLU A 892 -21.48 -26.44 4.78
C GLU A 892 -21.91 -27.63 5.67
N ASP A 893 -21.75 -27.53 7.01
CA ASP A 893 -22.28 -28.48 7.99
C ASP A 893 -23.72 -28.19 8.46
N GLY A 894 -24.30 -27.08 7.98
CA GLY A 894 -25.66 -26.62 8.30
C GLY A 894 -25.78 -25.61 9.44
N ARG A 895 -24.71 -25.28 10.18
CA ARG A 895 -24.78 -24.26 11.24
C ARG A 895 -24.99 -22.85 10.71
N VAL A 896 -25.68 -22.00 11.47
CA VAL A 896 -25.95 -20.61 11.06
C VAL A 896 -24.68 -19.79 11.14
N ALA A 897 -24.33 -19.15 10.03
CA ALA A 897 -23.10 -18.37 9.84
C ALA A 897 -23.37 -16.86 9.66
N ALA A 898 -24.60 -16.48 9.29
CA ALA A 898 -25.03 -15.08 9.25
C ALA A 898 -26.50 -14.97 9.65
N ALA A 899 -26.86 -13.90 10.35
CA ALA A 899 -28.23 -13.64 10.78
C ALA A 899 -28.54 -12.14 10.92
N VAL A 900 -29.83 -11.81 10.89
CA VAL A 900 -30.39 -10.50 11.18
C VAL A 900 -31.38 -10.55 12.34
N ARG A 901 -31.42 -9.50 13.16
CA ARG A 901 -32.48 -9.21 14.13
C ARG A 901 -32.95 -7.77 13.93
N ARG A 902 -34.22 -7.62 13.51
CA ARG A 902 -34.88 -6.31 13.42
C ARG A 902 -35.48 -5.97 14.78
N HIS A 903 -35.09 -4.85 15.37
CA HIS A 903 -35.61 -4.33 16.63
C HIS A 903 -36.72 -3.30 16.35
N ALA A 904 -37.12 -2.52 17.36
CA ALA A 904 -38.24 -1.57 17.22
C ALA A 904 -37.93 -0.32 16.38
N ASP A 905 -36.64 0.07 16.30
CA ASP A 905 -36.17 1.33 15.68
C ASP A 905 -34.72 1.21 15.14
N TRP A 906 -34.23 -0.01 14.93
CA TRP A 906 -32.91 -0.33 14.36
C TRP A 906 -32.82 -1.81 13.99
N THR A 907 -31.83 -2.20 13.18
CA THR A 907 -31.59 -3.59 12.77
C THR A 907 -30.14 -4.01 13.08
N GLY A 908 -29.97 -5.12 13.78
CA GLY A 908 -28.66 -5.74 14.07
C GLY A 908 -28.38 -6.92 13.14
N VAL A 909 -27.16 -6.99 12.58
CA VAL A 909 -26.73 -8.05 11.66
C VAL A 909 -25.39 -8.60 12.13
N TYR A 910 -25.23 -9.93 12.12
CA TYR A 910 -23.96 -10.60 12.38
C TYR A 910 -23.54 -11.47 11.20
N LEU A 911 -22.27 -11.36 10.80
CA LEU A 911 -21.65 -12.10 9.69
C LEU A 911 -20.39 -12.83 10.19
N ALA A 912 -20.41 -14.16 10.32
CA ALA A 912 -19.27 -14.92 10.86
C ALA A 912 -18.04 -14.96 9.92
N ALA A 913 -18.17 -14.58 8.65
CA ALA A 913 -17.05 -14.61 7.71
C ALA A 913 -16.15 -13.39 7.90
N PRO A 914 -14.83 -13.55 8.05
CA PRO A 914 -13.89 -12.43 7.98
C PRO A 914 -14.04 -11.81 6.58
N GLY A 915 -14.34 -10.52 6.54
CA GLY A 915 -14.60 -9.80 5.29
C GLY A 915 -15.83 -10.30 4.52
N GLY A 916 -16.81 -10.90 5.21
CA GLY A 916 -17.99 -11.58 4.64
C GLY A 916 -19.03 -10.68 3.94
N LEU A 917 -18.59 -9.67 3.20
CA LEU A 917 -19.40 -8.70 2.49
C LEU A 917 -19.47 -9.04 0.99
N SER A 918 -20.52 -8.58 0.31
CA SER A 918 -20.63 -8.60 -1.16
C SER A 918 -21.27 -7.29 -1.65
N PRO A 919 -21.08 -6.89 -2.93
CA PRO A 919 -21.72 -5.69 -3.48
C PRO A 919 -23.23 -5.71 -3.28
N ARG A 920 -23.85 -6.88 -3.52
CA ARG A 920 -25.28 -7.11 -3.33
C ARG A 920 -25.70 -7.02 -1.86
N LEU A 921 -25.00 -7.70 -0.95
CA LEU A 921 -25.34 -7.66 0.47
C LEU A 921 -25.28 -6.24 1.02
N LEU A 922 -24.27 -5.45 0.62
CA LEU A 922 -24.15 -4.04 1.00
C LEU A 922 -25.29 -3.17 0.43
N ARG A 923 -25.72 -3.40 -0.82
CA ARG A 923 -26.90 -2.72 -1.38
C ARG A 923 -28.20 -3.13 -0.70
N ASN A 924 -28.34 -4.39 -0.27
CA ASN A 924 -29.49 -4.86 0.49
C ASN A 924 -29.51 -4.25 1.92
N LEU A 925 -28.35 -4.16 2.59
CA LEU A 925 -28.17 -3.49 3.88
C LEU A 925 -28.43 -1.98 3.79
N ALA A 926 -28.00 -1.34 2.70
CA ALA A 926 -28.33 0.06 2.41
C ALA A 926 -29.84 0.26 2.22
N ALA A 927 -30.53 -0.64 1.50
CA ALA A 927 -31.98 -0.58 1.33
C ALA A 927 -32.75 -0.78 2.65
N GLU A 928 -32.29 -1.69 3.53
CA GLU A 928 -32.79 -1.83 4.92
C GLU A 928 -32.59 -0.54 5.73
N ALA A 929 -31.47 0.17 5.51
CA ALA A 929 -31.16 1.46 6.12
C ALA A 929 -31.81 2.68 5.42
N GLY A 930 -32.61 2.48 4.37
CA GLY A 930 -33.27 3.55 3.61
C GLY A 930 -32.36 4.34 2.65
N VAL A 931 -31.20 3.82 2.29
CA VAL A 931 -30.15 4.48 1.50
C VAL A 931 -30.17 4.05 0.02
N THR A 932 -30.15 5.03 -0.89
CA THR A 932 -29.94 4.82 -2.33
C THR A 932 -28.43 4.78 -2.65
N PRO A 933 -27.89 3.71 -3.25
CA PRO A 933 -26.50 3.72 -3.75
C PRO A 933 -26.34 4.68 -4.93
N VAL A 934 -25.34 5.57 -4.83
CA VAL A 934 -25.03 6.62 -5.82
C VAL A 934 -24.55 6.03 -7.15
N GLY A 935 -23.75 4.96 -7.09
CA GLY A 935 -23.10 4.36 -8.25
C GLY A 935 -23.76 3.06 -8.77
N PRO A 936 -23.33 2.61 -9.96
CA PRO A 936 -23.60 1.27 -10.46
C PRO A 936 -23.06 0.18 -9.53
N GLU A 937 -23.62 -1.03 -9.65
CA GLU A 937 -23.21 -2.22 -8.92
C GLU A 937 -22.22 -3.03 -9.77
N ASN A 938 -21.19 -3.59 -9.13
CA ASN A 938 -20.05 -4.25 -9.76
C ASN A 938 -19.15 -3.33 -10.60
N ASP A 939 -19.14 -2.03 -10.31
CA ASP A 939 -18.20 -1.03 -10.81
C ASP A 939 -17.64 -0.23 -9.63
N ALA A 940 -16.35 0.10 -9.65
CA ALA A 940 -15.71 0.75 -8.51
C ALA A 940 -16.17 2.21 -8.40
N THR A 941 -16.87 2.53 -7.30
CA THR A 941 -17.46 3.84 -7.02
C THR A 941 -16.85 4.45 -5.76
N TYR A 942 -16.47 5.72 -5.83
CA TYR A 942 -16.14 6.53 -4.66
C TYR A 942 -16.99 7.80 -4.68
N ALA A 943 -17.75 8.06 -3.62
CA ALA A 943 -18.72 9.14 -3.58
C ALA A 943 -18.73 9.84 -2.22
N GLY A 944 -18.73 11.17 -2.25
CA GLY A 944 -18.65 12.05 -1.09
C GLY A 944 -18.01 13.39 -1.49
N ASN A 945 -18.09 14.41 -0.65
CA ASN A 945 -17.49 15.72 -0.92
C ASN A 945 -18.00 16.41 -2.21
N ARG A 946 -19.26 16.12 -2.59
CA ARG A 946 -19.90 16.37 -3.90
C ARG A 946 -19.26 15.66 -5.10
N MET A 947 -18.17 14.94 -4.90
CA MET A 947 -17.46 14.19 -5.93
C MET A 947 -18.09 12.81 -6.12
N VAL A 948 -18.09 12.32 -7.36
CA VAL A 948 -18.41 10.93 -7.69
C VAL A 948 -17.38 10.43 -8.69
N VAL A 949 -16.70 9.36 -8.33
CA VAL A 949 -15.68 8.68 -9.13
C VAL A 949 -16.27 7.36 -9.58
N VAL A 950 -16.13 7.04 -10.87
CA VAL A 950 -16.47 5.72 -11.41
C VAL A 950 -15.29 5.19 -12.19
N HIS A 951 -14.81 4.01 -11.82
CA HIS A 951 -13.86 3.22 -12.60
C HIS A 951 -14.54 1.94 -13.10
N SER A 952 -14.43 1.68 -14.40
CA SER A 952 -15.24 0.67 -15.08
C SER A 952 -14.62 -0.73 -15.00
N MET A 953 -15.37 -1.66 -14.43
CA MET A 953 -15.02 -3.08 -14.30
C MET A 953 -15.65 -3.95 -15.41
N ASN A 954 -16.64 -3.41 -16.13
CA ASN A 954 -17.43 -4.13 -17.14
C ASN A 954 -17.90 -3.18 -18.26
N ASP A 955 -18.17 -3.68 -19.48
CA ASP A 955 -18.59 -2.85 -20.61
C ASP A 955 -20.11 -2.52 -20.62
N GLN A 956 -20.81 -2.49 -19.47
CA GLN A 956 -22.23 -2.07 -19.40
C GLN A 956 -22.36 -0.56 -19.18
N PRO A 957 -23.44 0.09 -19.67
CA PRO A 957 -23.75 1.48 -19.38
C PRO A 957 -23.85 1.74 -17.87
N LYS A 958 -23.23 2.83 -17.42
CA LYS A 958 -23.18 3.26 -16.02
C LYS A 958 -24.36 4.20 -15.75
N THR A 959 -24.98 4.08 -14.58
CA THR A 959 -26.00 5.05 -14.12
C THR A 959 -25.67 5.53 -12.71
N LEU A 960 -25.41 6.82 -12.57
CA LEU A 960 -25.35 7.53 -11.30
C LEU A 960 -26.75 7.96 -10.84
N ARG A 961 -26.98 8.04 -9.53
CA ARG A 961 -28.24 8.48 -8.90
C ARG A 961 -27.95 9.31 -7.64
N TRP A 962 -28.85 10.22 -7.31
CA TRP A 962 -28.82 11.01 -6.08
C TRP A 962 -30.21 11.62 -5.81
N ASP A 963 -30.53 11.93 -4.55
CA ASP A 963 -31.94 12.14 -4.14
C ASP A 963 -32.51 13.55 -4.39
N GLU A 964 -31.67 14.60 -4.46
CA GLU A 964 -32.08 15.99 -4.72
C GLU A 964 -31.58 16.51 -6.09
N PRO A 965 -32.39 17.21 -6.90
CA PRO A 965 -31.98 17.70 -8.22
C PRO A 965 -30.70 18.55 -8.19
N ALA A 966 -29.76 18.23 -9.10
CA ALA A 966 -28.44 18.86 -9.18
C ALA A 966 -27.92 18.91 -10.62
N ASP A 967 -27.03 19.86 -10.88
CA ASP A 967 -26.20 19.88 -12.09
C ASP A 967 -25.02 18.91 -11.88
N LEU A 968 -24.75 18.04 -12.85
CA LEU A 968 -23.61 17.13 -12.83
C LEU A 968 -22.53 17.62 -13.79
N VAL A 969 -21.35 17.96 -13.26
CA VAL A 969 -20.18 18.38 -14.03
C VAL A 969 -19.21 17.21 -14.17
N ASP A 970 -18.86 16.82 -15.39
CA ASP A 970 -17.68 16.00 -15.66
C ASP A 970 -16.42 16.85 -15.40
N LEU A 971 -15.64 16.49 -14.39
CA LEU A 971 -14.46 17.26 -13.98
C LEU A 971 -13.29 17.10 -14.96
N THR A 972 -13.22 16.01 -15.73
CA THR A 972 -12.18 15.77 -16.73
C THR A 972 -12.39 16.67 -17.95
N THR A 973 -13.63 16.88 -18.40
CA THR A 973 -13.96 17.79 -19.52
C THR A 973 -14.41 19.20 -19.11
N ASP A 974 -14.68 19.41 -17.83
CA ASP A 974 -15.33 20.60 -17.22
C ASP A 974 -16.70 20.96 -17.83
N ALA A 975 -17.36 19.97 -18.45
CA ALA A 975 -18.67 20.10 -19.07
C ALA A 975 -19.80 19.73 -18.08
N VAL A 976 -20.90 20.49 -18.12
CA VAL A 976 -22.16 20.05 -17.51
C VAL A 976 -22.74 18.94 -18.38
N VAL A 977 -22.88 17.74 -17.82
CA VAL A 977 -23.38 16.54 -18.52
C VAL A 977 -24.83 16.20 -18.17
N ALA A 978 -25.34 16.74 -17.06
CA ALA A 978 -26.76 16.77 -16.72
C ALA A 978 -27.10 18.11 -16.01
N GLU A 979 -28.27 18.67 -16.29
CA GLU A 979 -28.81 19.90 -15.66
C GLU A 979 -30.08 19.53 -14.88
N ASP A 980 -30.25 20.05 -13.65
CA ASP A 980 -31.45 19.85 -12.79
C ASP A 980 -31.95 18.37 -12.70
N ALA A 981 -31.01 17.43 -12.57
CA ALA A 981 -31.27 15.99 -12.68
C ALA A 981 -31.10 15.25 -11.34
N THR A 982 -31.69 14.05 -11.24
CA THR A 982 -31.51 13.08 -10.13
C THR A 982 -30.69 11.84 -10.52
N ASP A 983 -30.41 11.67 -11.81
CA ASP A 983 -29.66 10.56 -12.36
C ASP A 983 -28.95 10.94 -13.67
N PHE A 984 -27.90 10.20 -14.00
CA PHE A 984 -27.17 10.36 -15.25
C PHE A 984 -26.67 9.01 -15.75
N THR A 985 -26.91 8.70 -17.02
CA THR A 985 -26.50 7.44 -17.67
C THR A 985 -25.52 7.69 -18.80
N PHE A 986 -24.40 6.97 -18.80
CA PHE A 986 -23.29 7.13 -19.75
C PHE A 986 -22.54 5.81 -20.00
N ASP A 987 -21.84 5.73 -21.14
CA ASP A 987 -20.96 4.60 -21.45
C ASP A 987 -19.54 4.87 -20.93
N LEU A 988 -18.89 3.86 -20.34
CA LEU A 988 -17.49 3.93 -19.87
C LEU A 988 -16.80 2.57 -20.10
N PRO A 989 -15.85 2.47 -21.05
CA PRO A 989 -15.11 1.23 -21.33
C PRO A 989 -14.37 0.68 -20.10
N VAL A 990 -14.21 -0.64 -20.03
CA VAL A 990 -13.42 -1.31 -18.97
C VAL A 990 -12.03 -0.69 -18.84
N GLY A 991 -11.60 -0.43 -17.60
CA GLY A 991 -10.31 0.18 -17.28
C GLY A 991 -10.30 1.70 -17.28
N GLU A 992 -11.29 2.36 -17.90
CA GLU A 992 -11.39 3.81 -17.84
C GLU A 992 -11.99 4.31 -16.50
N THR A 993 -11.56 5.51 -16.11
CA THR A 993 -12.09 6.27 -14.96
C THR A 993 -12.70 7.59 -15.42
N ARG A 994 -13.76 8.04 -14.75
CA ARG A 994 -14.25 9.44 -14.80
C ARG A 994 -14.45 10.04 -13.42
N TRP A 995 -14.34 11.37 -13.37
CA TRP A 995 -14.65 12.20 -12.22
C TRP A 995 -15.85 13.08 -12.51
N PHE A 996 -16.82 13.09 -11.62
CA PHE A 996 -17.95 14.00 -11.65
C PHE A 996 -18.02 14.82 -10.36
N ARG A 997 -18.60 16.02 -10.43
CA ARG A 997 -18.99 16.82 -9.26
C ARG A 997 -20.44 17.25 -9.38
N ARG A 998 -21.23 16.97 -8.36
CA ARG A 998 -22.59 17.51 -8.19
C ARG A 998 -22.49 18.97 -7.75
N VAL A 999 -23.28 19.84 -8.37
CA VAL A 999 -23.41 21.26 -8.04
C VAL A 999 -24.90 21.55 -7.85
N ALA A 1000 -25.26 22.34 -6.83
CA ALA A 1000 -26.65 22.71 -6.61
C ALA A 1000 -27.21 23.45 -7.85
N GLY A 1001 -28.42 23.08 -8.28
CA GLY A 1001 -29.10 23.69 -9.42
C GLY A 1001 -29.34 25.20 -9.24
N ARG A 1002 -29.50 25.92 -10.36
CA ARG A 1002 -29.51 27.39 -10.43
C ARG A 1002 -30.87 28.06 -10.27
#